data_AF-A0A8T2YQT6-F1
#
_entry.id   AF-A0A8T2YQT6-F1
#
_cell.length_a   1.000
_cell.length_b   1.000
_cell.length_c   1.000
_cell.angle_alpha   90.00
_cell.angle_beta   90.00
_cell.angle_gamma   90.00
#
_symmetry.space_group_name_H-M   'P 1'
#
loop_
_entity.id
_entity.type
_entity.pdbx_description
1 polymer ?
#
loop_
_entity_poly.entity_id
_entity_poly.type
_entity_poly.pdbx_seq_one_letter_code
_entity_poly.pdbx_strand_id
1 'polypeptide(L)'
;MDTIRKDNWDDEYSIIGDKGEIGFIDFEDDKSVCNYDPATEGPIVISIPFPFVRGKPQTILVGEISKCAITIANTTSDPVELWGVRIFCSNPADSFTLSLKEPPSANSNAEKLYGFLEGYSLEDRVLQPHDTLTVWLSCKPKEMGLHTSVVYFDAGDDRIERVVFLLAEDNVSRSLAPNRPFSKTPRRKQFVVDEHMVSPRPVRATTHGFKYKLPQFPIPSNLRELLQNKQVPDVIMEDLSMGTYAAFFSILVVMEELHLEEEMRCHNMECVNMRRKGSQFLALEVPGLAERRPSLVNGDHVFVKLENAPDSNAYQGCIYRVEADEVLLKFSNNLLTHHRNGNIYNIRFTYNRVNMRRLYQAVQAAEGLEHDLLFPSESTKRRLIKTPGFMPFNNSLNQEQIRSVEMILGCEGAPPYVIYGPPGTGKTMTLVEAMLQIYATRKNDRILVCAASNSAADHILEKLISNDVAKVKENQIFRLNASSRSYEDVHPDHIRFCYFDESIFKCPPLRALVQYRIIISTYMSSSLLYAEGVSSGHFSHIFLDESGQASEPESMVPIANFCSRETVIVLAGDPQQLGPVIYSKDAKAFGLGKSYLERLFESEPYRNGDEGFVIKLVRNYRCHAAILDLPSKLFYKGELLACKEDTSSSISSIVDFLPNKEFPVLFFGIQGFDERERNNPSWFNRIEASKVVEVINKLRASGDLDEADIGVITPYRQQVLKIKKVLENWELSDVKVGSVEQFQGQEREVIIVSTVRSTIKHNDFDRTYRLGFLSNPKRFNVAITRARSLLIIVGNPHIVSQDPYWEKLLWFCADNNSYKGCPLPERQSSACEEPIPKEIQLVN
;
A
#
# COMPACT_ATOMS: atom_id res chain seq x y z
N MET A 1 72.47 -20.99 -28.81
CA MET A 1 72.91 -22.30 -29.32
C MET A 1 71.90 -23.30 -28.78
N ASP A 2 70.74 -23.40 -29.43
CA ASP A 2 70.45 -24.31 -30.56
C ASP A 2 70.31 -25.76 -30.03
N THR A 3 69.26 -26.56 -30.24
CA THR A 3 68.30 -26.70 -31.35
C THR A 3 67.21 -27.73 -30.91
N ILE A 4 65.90 -27.47 -31.01
CA ILE A 4 64.91 -27.88 -32.07
C ILE A 4 64.20 -29.27 -31.93
N ARG A 5 62.84 -29.21 -31.81
CA ARG A 5 61.72 -30.14 -32.21
C ARG A 5 61.37 -31.36 -31.31
N LYS A 6 60.10 -31.78 -31.07
CA LYS A 6 58.76 -31.54 -31.68
C LYS A 6 57.60 -32.09 -30.78
N ASP A 7 56.45 -31.40 -30.84
CA ASP A 7 55.02 -31.80 -30.83
C ASP A 7 54.34 -32.70 -29.76
N ASN A 8 53.42 -32.04 -29.03
CA ASN A 8 51.96 -32.27 -28.86
C ASN A 8 51.33 -33.24 -27.81
N TRP A 9 50.24 -32.67 -27.26
CA TRP A 9 49.02 -33.21 -26.64
C TRP A 9 48.98 -33.30 -25.10
N ASP A 10 48.56 -32.18 -24.50
CA ASP A 10 47.97 -32.12 -23.16
C ASP A 10 46.53 -32.67 -23.21
N ASP A 11 46.27 -33.68 -22.39
CA ASP A 11 44.95 -34.18 -22.05
C ASP A 11 44.29 -33.24 -21.02
N GLU A 12 43.39 -32.37 -21.48
CA GLU A 12 42.42 -31.70 -20.59
C GLU A 12 41.04 -32.33 -20.77
N TYR A 13 40.64 -33.15 -19.80
CA TYR A 13 39.27 -33.61 -19.64
C TYR A 13 38.37 -32.44 -19.22
N SER A 14 37.43 -32.04 -20.08
CA SER A 14 36.32 -31.16 -19.69
C SER A 14 35.34 -31.90 -18.79
N ILE A 15 35.32 -31.52 -17.52
CA ILE A 15 34.30 -31.91 -16.54
C ILE A 15 32.96 -31.29 -16.99
N ILE A 16 31.92 -32.12 -17.09
CA ILE A 16 30.54 -31.70 -17.36
C ILE A 16 30.07 -30.85 -16.19
N GLY A 17 29.96 -29.54 -16.41
CA GLY A 17 29.42 -28.57 -15.46
C GLY A 17 27.90 -28.69 -15.30
N ASP A 18 27.44 -28.32 -14.11
CA ASP A 18 26.09 -28.42 -13.58
C ASP A 18 24.98 -27.89 -14.52
N LYS A 19 23.75 -28.44 -14.34
CA LYS A 19 22.51 -27.99 -14.97
C LYS A 19 22.40 -26.46 -14.90
N GLY A 20 22.54 -25.77 -16.04
CA GLY A 20 22.26 -24.34 -16.13
C GLY A 20 20.79 -24.06 -15.80
N GLU A 21 20.54 -23.29 -14.74
CA GLU A 21 19.21 -22.75 -14.47
C GLU A 21 18.89 -21.63 -15.48
N ILE A 22 17.63 -21.59 -15.96
CA ILE A 22 17.16 -20.45 -16.77
C ILE A 22 17.15 -19.21 -15.87
N GLY A 23 18.14 -18.34 -16.00
CA GLY A 23 18.18 -17.06 -15.29
C GLY A 23 16.98 -16.16 -15.62
N PHE A 24 16.78 -15.09 -14.83
CA PHE A 24 15.69 -14.12 -15.02
C PHE A 24 15.82 -13.38 -16.35
N ILE A 25 14.82 -13.56 -17.23
CA ILE A 25 14.76 -12.93 -18.55
C ILE A 25 13.82 -11.72 -18.50
N ASP A 26 14.29 -10.57 -18.96
CA ASP A 26 13.47 -9.39 -19.24
C ASP A 26 12.65 -9.61 -20.52
N PHE A 27 11.36 -9.35 -20.42
CA PHE A 27 10.37 -9.64 -21.45
C PHE A 27 10.12 -8.45 -22.41
N GLU A 28 10.65 -7.26 -22.13
CA GLU A 28 10.49 -6.09 -23.02
C GLU A 28 11.64 -5.91 -24.00
N ASP A 29 12.85 -6.34 -23.64
CA ASP A 29 13.98 -6.48 -24.56
C ASP A 29 14.06 -7.94 -25.03
N ASP A 30 13.15 -8.29 -25.94
CA ASP A 30 13.04 -9.56 -26.71
C ASP A 30 14.32 -9.89 -27.54
N LYS A 31 15.44 -9.25 -27.23
CA LYS A 31 16.76 -9.53 -27.77
C LYS A 31 17.38 -10.57 -26.85
N SER A 32 17.35 -11.83 -27.26
CA SER A 32 18.32 -12.80 -26.77
C SER A 32 19.72 -12.17 -26.76
N VAL A 33 20.55 -12.51 -25.77
CA VAL A 33 21.92 -11.98 -25.60
C VAL A 33 22.75 -12.12 -26.89
N CYS A 34 22.36 -13.02 -27.79
CA CYS A 34 22.71 -13.00 -29.21
C CYS A 34 21.43 -13.04 -30.04
N ASN A 35 21.11 -11.95 -30.75
CA ASN A 35 19.97 -11.89 -31.66
C ASN A 35 20.37 -12.67 -32.93
N TYR A 36 20.13 -13.98 -32.97
CA TYR A 36 20.37 -14.79 -34.17
C TYR A 36 19.52 -14.21 -35.30
N ASP A 37 20.14 -13.53 -36.27
CA ASP A 37 19.46 -13.13 -37.48
C ASP A 37 19.43 -14.33 -38.43
N PRO A 38 18.27 -14.98 -38.62
CA PRO A 38 18.19 -16.18 -39.45
C PRO A 38 18.49 -15.91 -40.94
N ALA A 39 18.58 -14.64 -41.35
CA ALA A 39 19.00 -14.28 -42.69
C ALA A 39 20.52 -14.13 -42.85
N THR A 40 21.29 -14.00 -41.76
CA THR A 40 22.73 -13.66 -41.82
C THR A 40 23.65 -14.52 -40.96
N GLU A 41 23.13 -15.27 -40.00
CA GLU A 41 23.93 -16.11 -39.10
C GLU A 41 23.42 -17.55 -39.15
N GLY A 42 24.31 -18.52 -39.44
CA GLY A 42 24.11 -19.97 -39.35
C GLY A 42 23.56 -20.69 -40.60
N PRO A 43 23.87 -21.99 -40.79
CA PRO A 43 23.46 -22.78 -41.95
C PRO A 43 21.99 -23.25 -41.92
N ILE A 44 21.29 -23.06 -40.78
CA ILE A 44 19.91 -23.53 -40.56
C ILE A 44 19.06 -22.44 -39.91
N VAL A 45 17.84 -22.24 -40.39
CA VAL A 45 16.84 -21.34 -39.80
C VAL A 45 15.85 -22.12 -38.94
N ILE A 46 15.78 -21.78 -37.65
CA ILE A 46 14.86 -22.39 -36.68
C ILE A 46 13.79 -21.39 -36.28
N SER A 47 12.51 -21.75 -36.47
CA SER A 47 11.39 -20.90 -36.07
C SER A 47 11.30 -20.76 -34.55
N ILE A 48 10.72 -19.64 -34.10
CA ILE A 48 10.54 -19.35 -32.68
C ILE A 48 9.40 -20.23 -32.13
N PRO A 49 9.66 -21.13 -31.16
CA PRO A 49 8.61 -21.89 -30.50
C PRO A 49 7.73 -20.96 -29.64
N PHE A 50 6.41 -21.11 -29.73
CA PHE A 50 5.43 -20.30 -29.01
C PHE A 50 5.70 -18.78 -29.08
N PRO A 51 5.69 -18.18 -30.30
CA PRO A 51 6.03 -16.78 -30.47
C PRO A 51 5.07 -15.87 -29.71
N PHE A 52 5.58 -14.73 -29.24
CA PHE A 52 4.80 -13.78 -28.46
C PHE A 52 3.73 -13.14 -29.34
N VAL A 53 2.54 -12.92 -28.76
CA VAL A 53 1.43 -12.26 -29.44
C VAL A 53 1.26 -10.88 -28.80
N ARG A 54 1.59 -9.82 -29.56
CA ARG A 54 1.59 -8.43 -29.08
C ARG A 54 2.50 -8.20 -27.85
N GLY A 55 3.68 -8.82 -27.85
CA GLY A 55 4.67 -8.70 -26.77
C GLY A 55 4.29 -9.44 -25.48
N LYS A 56 3.42 -10.45 -25.57
CA LYS A 56 3.04 -11.30 -24.42
C LYS A 56 3.14 -12.79 -24.76
N PRO A 57 3.48 -13.65 -23.78
CA PRO A 57 3.39 -15.09 -23.94
C PRO A 57 1.98 -15.54 -24.35
N GLN A 58 1.91 -16.64 -25.09
CA GLN A 58 0.63 -17.28 -25.41
C GLN A 58 0.00 -17.87 -24.14
N THR A 59 -1.34 -17.94 -24.10
CA THR A 59 -2.09 -18.42 -22.93
C THR A 59 -2.77 -19.76 -23.19
N ILE A 60 -2.88 -20.59 -22.16
CA ILE A 60 -3.57 -21.90 -22.20
C ILE A 60 -4.29 -22.17 -20.88
N LEU A 61 -5.39 -22.95 -20.89
CA LEU A 61 -5.97 -23.44 -19.63
C LEU A 61 -5.14 -24.56 -19.01
N VAL A 62 -5.02 -24.54 -17.69
CA VAL A 62 -4.54 -25.69 -16.92
C VAL A 62 -5.35 -26.94 -17.28
N GLY A 63 -4.64 -28.03 -17.63
CA GLY A 63 -5.22 -29.30 -18.06
C GLY A 63 -5.39 -29.48 -19.57
N GLU A 64 -5.39 -28.39 -20.36
CA GLU A 64 -5.40 -28.46 -21.83
C GLU A 64 -3.98 -28.72 -22.40
N ILE A 65 -3.88 -29.11 -23.67
CA ILE A 65 -2.60 -29.34 -24.36
C ILE A 65 -2.40 -28.25 -25.41
N SER A 66 -1.31 -27.48 -25.27
CA SER A 66 -0.85 -26.55 -26.32
C SER A 66 0.16 -27.27 -27.20
N LYS A 67 0.19 -26.96 -28.48
CA LYS A 67 1.17 -27.50 -29.42
C LYS A 67 1.68 -26.41 -30.35
N CYS A 68 2.99 -26.42 -30.62
CA CYS A 68 3.66 -25.51 -31.53
C CYS A 68 4.52 -26.32 -32.50
N ALA A 69 4.40 -26.01 -33.80
CA ALA A 69 5.29 -26.54 -34.83
C ALA A 69 6.55 -25.67 -34.90
N ILE A 70 7.70 -26.33 -34.77
CA ILE A 70 9.04 -25.74 -34.91
C ILE A 70 9.59 -26.22 -36.25
N THR A 71 9.87 -25.30 -37.15
CA THR A 71 10.46 -25.59 -38.45
C THR A 71 11.97 -25.36 -38.40
N ILE A 72 12.73 -26.34 -38.87
CA ILE A 72 14.18 -26.34 -38.99
C ILE A 72 14.50 -26.41 -40.48
N ALA A 73 14.86 -25.30 -41.09
CA ALA A 73 15.08 -25.18 -42.54
C ALA A 73 16.57 -25.04 -42.85
N ASN A 74 17.12 -25.91 -43.71
CA ASN A 74 18.46 -25.74 -44.23
C ASN A 74 18.43 -24.67 -45.36
N THR A 75 19.06 -23.52 -45.13
CA THR A 75 19.09 -22.42 -46.10
C THR A 75 20.32 -22.46 -47.02
N THR A 76 21.24 -23.40 -46.79
CA THR A 76 22.49 -23.54 -47.55
C THR A 76 22.35 -24.46 -48.75
N SER A 77 23.38 -24.44 -49.61
CA SER A 77 23.53 -25.35 -50.76
C SER A 77 24.12 -26.71 -50.38
N ASP A 78 24.53 -26.91 -49.14
CA ASP A 78 25.20 -28.13 -48.66
C ASP A 78 24.33 -28.87 -47.62
N PRO A 79 24.44 -30.20 -47.51
CA PRO A 79 23.76 -30.94 -46.45
C PRO A 79 24.27 -30.55 -45.05
N VAL A 80 23.38 -30.49 -44.06
CA VAL A 80 23.74 -30.17 -42.67
C VAL A 80 23.32 -31.31 -41.74
N GLU A 81 24.22 -31.74 -40.88
CA GLU A 81 23.97 -32.76 -39.86
C GLU A 81 23.19 -32.16 -38.68
N LEU A 82 22.06 -32.75 -38.32
CA LEU A 82 21.26 -32.43 -37.14
C LEU A 82 21.43 -33.58 -36.15
N TRP A 83 22.34 -33.40 -35.20
CA TRP A 83 22.71 -34.40 -34.20
C TRP A 83 21.60 -34.65 -33.19
N GLY A 84 20.78 -33.63 -32.88
CA GLY A 84 19.67 -33.83 -31.96
C GLY A 84 18.80 -32.60 -31.71
N VAL A 85 17.54 -32.85 -31.32
CA VAL A 85 16.64 -31.86 -30.75
C VAL A 85 16.16 -32.36 -29.38
N ARG A 86 16.45 -31.63 -28.31
CA ARG A 86 16.15 -32.06 -26.94
C ARG A 86 15.72 -30.91 -26.05
N ILE A 87 14.86 -31.22 -25.07
CA ILE A 87 14.53 -30.27 -23.99
C ILE A 87 15.68 -30.33 -22.99
N PHE A 88 16.40 -29.22 -22.85
CA PHE A 88 17.47 -29.11 -21.86
C PHE A 88 16.90 -28.96 -20.44
N CYS A 89 15.94 -28.06 -20.29
CA CYS A 89 15.24 -27.84 -19.04
C CYS A 89 13.79 -27.38 -19.28
N SER A 90 12.96 -27.60 -18.27
CA SER A 90 11.54 -27.24 -18.23
C SER A 90 11.21 -26.77 -16.83
N ASN A 91 10.50 -25.65 -16.71
CA ASN A 91 9.99 -25.13 -15.46
C ASN A 91 8.49 -24.80 -15.62
N PRO A 92 7.58 -25.47 -14.89
CA PRO A 92 7.80 -26.62 -14.02
C PRO A 92 8.41 -27.83 -14.76
N ALA A 93 9.04 -28.75 -14.02
CA ALA A 93 9.62 -29.96 -14.60
C ALA A 93 8.55 -30.80 -15.34
N ASP A 94 8.94 -31.43 -16.45
CA ASP A 94 8.11 -32.32 -17.27
C ASP A 94 6.81 -31.69 -17.82
N SER A 95 6.74 -30.35 -17.97
CA SER A 95 5.58 -29.68 -18.54
C SER A 95 5.57 -29.69 -20.07
N PHE A 96 6.75 -29.78 -20.70
CA PHE A 96 6.93 -29.82 -22.15
C PHE A 96 7.37 -31.19 -22.66
N THR A 97 6.97 -31.53 -23.89
CA THR A 97 7.31 -32.77 -24.59
C THR A 97 7.59 -32.51 -26.07
N LEU A 98 8.64 -33.12 -26.63
CA LEU A 98 8.99 -33.06 -28.05
C LEU A 98 8.48 -34.28 -28.82
N SER A 99 8.10 -34.09 -30.09
CA SER A 99 7.66 -35.16 -30.98
C SER A 99 7.87 -34.83 -32.45
N LEU A 100 8.12 -35.84 -33.30
CA LEU A 100 8.27 -35.67 -34.76
C LEU A 100 6.94 -35.63 -35.52
N LYS A 101 5.87 -36.09 -34.88
CA LYS A 101 4.51 -36.06 -35.42
C LYS A 101 3.65 -35.17 -34.54
N GLU A 102 2.64 -34.55 -35.15
CA GLU A 102 1.69 -33.73 -34.42
C GLU A 102 1.06 -34.54 -33.27
N PRO A 103 1.09 -34.03 -32.02
CA PRO A 103 0.53 -34.72 -30.88
C PRO A 103 -0.97 -35.01 -31.11
N PRO A 104 -1.42 -36.27 -30.90
CA PRO A 104 -2.81 -36.64 -31.10
C PRO A 104 -3.74 -35.85 -30.15
N SER A 105 -4.88 -35.37 -30.66
CA SER A 105 -5.92 -34.76 -29.83
C SER A 105 -6.66 -35.81 -29.00
N ALA A 106 -7.37 -35.40 -27.94
CA ALA A 106 -8.10 -36.30 -27.03
C ALA A 106 -9.13 -37.24 -27.73
N ASN A 107 -9.52 -36.93 -28.97
CA ASN A 107 -10.45 -37.70 -29.79
C ASN A 107 -9.75 -38.48 -30.93
N SER A 108 -8.44 -38.74 -30.84
CA SER A 108 -7.67 -39.39 -31.90
C SER A 108 -7.83 -40.92 -31.88
N ASN A 109 -8.03 -41.52 -33.06
CA ASN A 109 -8.16 -42.97 -33.22
C ASN A 109 -6.89 -43.73 -32.80
N ALA A 110 -7.03 -45.00 -32.41
CA ALA A 110 -5.95 -45.86 -31.93
C ALA A 110 -4.75 -45.95 -32.91
N GLU A 111 -4.98 -45.94 -34.23
CA GLU A 111 -3.92 -45.96 -35.25
C GLU A 111 -3.03 -44.69 -35.22
N LYS A 112 -3.60 -43.51 -34.91
CA LYS A 112 -2.82 -42.27 -34.75
C LYS A 112 -1.99 -42.28 -33.47
N LEU A 113 -2.46 -42.96 -32.43
CA LEU A 113 -1.72 -43.19 -31.19
C LEU A 113 -0.56 -44.17 -31.40
N TYR A 114 -0.79 -45.29 -32.12
CA TYR A 114 0.27 -46.24 -32.47
C TYR A 114 1.32 -45.63 -33.41
N GLY A 115 0.91 -44.86 -34.42
CA GLY A 115 1.85 -44.17 -35.31
C GLY A 115 2.65 -43.03 -34.65
N PHE A 116 2.19 -42.49 -33.52
CA PHE A 116 2.93 -41.54 -32.68
C PHE A 116 4.03 -42.24 -31.86
N LEU A 117 3.76 -43.48 -31.40
CA LEU A 117 4.70 -44.28 -30.61
C LEU A 117 5.93 -44.77 -31.41
N GLU A 118 5.86 -44.81 -32.73
CA GLU A 118 6.94 -45.29 -33.62
C GLU A 118 7.91 -44.19 -34.10
N GLY A 119 7.71 -42.92 -33.73
CA GLY A 119 8.40 -41.77 -34.33
C GLY A 119 9.35 -41.01 -33.40
N TYR A 120 10.21 -41.67 -32.63
CA TYR A 120 11.00 -41.03 -31.56
C TYR A 120 12.50 -40.84 -31.80
N SER A 121 13.06 -41.13 -32.99
CA SER A 121 14.48 -40.83 -33.23
C SER A 121 14.66 -39.40 -33.76
N LEU A 122 14.90 -38.47 -32.83
CA LEU A 122 15.32 -37.08 -33.08
C LEU A 122 16.83 -36.94 -33.25
N GLU A 123 17.58 -38.04 -33.12
CA GLU A 123 19.05 -38.09 -33.17
C GLU A 123 19.53 -38.50 -34.58
N ASP A 124 20.72 -38.00 -34.96
CA ASP A 124 21.50 -38.37 -36.16
C ASP A 124 20.77 -38.25 -37.50
N ARG A 125 20.36 -37.03 -37.88
CA ARG A 125 19.71 -36.75 -39.18
C ARG A 125 20.57 -35.88 -40.08
N VAL A 126 20.37 -36.00 -41.40
CA VAL A 126 21.00 -35.11 -42.40
C VAL A 126 19.90 -34.34 -43.13
N LEU A 127 19.92 -33.00 -43.00
CA LEU A 127 19.02 -32.11 -43.72
C LEU A 127 19.62 -31.76 -45.08
N GLN A 128 18.93 -32.11 -46.18
CA GLN A 128 19.39 -31.77 -47.52
C GLN A 128 19.28 -30.26 -47.78
N PRO A 129 20.00 -29.72 -48.78
CA PRO A 129 19.87 -28.33 -49.18
C PRO A 129 18.41 -27.94 -49.44
N HIS A 130 17.97 -26.84 -48.82
CA HIS A 130 16.59 -26.33 -48.91
C HIS A 130 15.48 -27.22 -48.31
N ASP A 131 15.82 -28.31 -47.61
CA ASP A 131 14.84 -29.11 -46.88
C ASP A 131 14.40 -28.41 -45.59
N THR A 132 13.16 -28.70 -45.18
CA THR A 132 12.60 -28.24 -43.90
C THR A 132 12.07 -29.42 -43.10
N LEU A 133 12.58 -29.59 -41.88
CA LEU A 133 12.08 -30.54 -40.90
C LEU A 133 11.13 -29.84 -39.92
N THR A 134 10.00 -30.48 -39.61
CA THR A 134 9.05 -29.97 -38.61
C THR A 134 9.10 -30.86 -37.37
N VAL A 135 9.34 -30.25 -36.22
CA VAL A 135 9.26 -30.87 -34.89
C VAL A 135 8.11 -30.21 -34.12
N TRP A 136 7.41 -30.97 -33.30
CA TRP A 136 6.31 -30.47 -32.48
C TRP A 136 6.70 -30.42 -31.02
N LEU A 137 6.54 -29.25 -30.42
CA LEU A 137 6.65 -29.04 -28.99
C LEU A 137 5.24 -28.90 -28.41
N SER A 138 4.88 -29.77 -27.47
CA SER A 138 3.63 -29.65 -26.71
C SER A 138 3.86 -29.36 -25.25
N CYS A 139 2.91 -28.66 -24.63
CA CYS A 139 2.89 -28.34 -23.21
C CYS A 139 1.53 -28.72 -22.62
N LYS A 140 1.52 -29.46 -21.50
CA LYS A 140 0.31 -29.76 -20.73
C LYS A 140 0.45 -29.26 -19.30
N PRO A 141 0.09 -27.99 -19.02
CA PRO A 141 0.28 -27.42 -17.70
C PRO A 141 -0.62 -28.10 -16.67
N LYS A 142 -0.03 -28.55 -15.55
CA LYS A 142 -0.74 -29.08 -14.38
C LYS A 142 -1.08 -28.00 -13.35
N GLU A 143 -0.36 -26.89 -13.39
CA GLU A 143 -0.46 -25.78 -12.45
C GLU A 143 -0.46 -24.44 -13.19
N MET A 144 -1.09 -23.42 -12.60
CA MET A 144 -1.12 -22.05 -13.14
C MET A 144 0.23 -21.36 -13.00
N GLY A 145 0.52 -20.41 -13.89
CA GLY A 145 1.75 -19.61 -13.89
C GLY A 145 2.49 -19.69 -15.21
N LEU A 146 3.66 -19.05 -15.26
CA LEU A 146 4.53 -19.09 -16.43
C LEU A 146 5.24 -20.44 -16.50
N HIS A 147 5.10 -21.10 -17.64
CA HIS A 147 5.83 -22.32 -18.00
C HIS A 147 6.92 -21.94 -18.99
N THR A 148 8.18 -22.22 -18.64
CA THR A 148 9.34 -21.95 -19.48
C THR A 148 10.08 -23.24 -19.81
N SER A 149 10.75 -23.27 -20.97
CA SER A 149 11.61 -24.38 -21.35
C SER A 149 12.70 -23.91 -22.29
N VAL A 150 13.87 -24.55 -22.23
CA VAL A 150 14.95 -24.36 -23.20
C VAL A 150 15.05 -25.59 -24.08
N VAL A 151 14.94 -25.40 -25.39
CA VAL A 151 15.09 -26.44 -26.40
C VAL A 151 16.44 -26.25 -27.10
N TYR A 152 17.24 -27.32 -27.11
CA TYR A 152 18.51 -27.39 -27.81
C TYR A 152 18.34 -27.99 -29.18
N PHE A 153 19.01 -27.39 -30.15
CA PHE A 153 19.16 -27.88 -31.51
C PHE A 153 20.66 -27.97 -31.79
N ASP A 154 21.17 -29.20 -31.85
CA ASP A 154 22.57 -29.48 -32.15
C ASP A 154 22.70 -29.73 -33.66
N ALA A 155 23.32 -28.79 -34.38
CA ALA A 155 23.39 -28.76 -35.84
C ALA A 155 24.81 -28.48 -36.34
N GLY A 156 25.45 -29.44 -37.00
CA GLY A 156 26.86 -29.38 -37.36
C GLY A 156 27.72 -29.19 -36.13
N ASP A 157 28.54 -28.14 -36.11
CA ASP A 157 29.37 -27.74 -34.97
C ASP A 157 28.67 -26.73 -34.03
N ASP A 158 27.46 -26.27 -34.39
CA ASP A 158 26.73 -25.24 -33.67
C ASP A 158 25.64 -25.83 -32.75
N ARG A 159 25.48 -25.23 -31.56
CA ARG A 159 24.32 -25.45 -30.68
C ARG A 159 23.45 -24.21 -30.65
N ILE A 160 22.22 -24.34 -31.10
CA ILE A 160 21.22 -23.27 -31.06
C ILE A 160 20.27 -23.52 -29.90
N GLU A 161 20.08 -22.50 -29.06
CA GLU A 161 19.15 -22.53 -27.94
C GLU A 161 17.91 -21.68 -28.26
N ARG A 162 16.71 -22.24 -27.98
CA ARG A 162 15.45 -21.48 -28.04
C ARG A 162 14.74 -21.57 -26.70
N VAL A 163 14.39 -20.40 -26.18
CA VAL A 163 13.60 -20.28 -24.96
C VAL A 163 12.12 -20.23 -25.32
N VAL A 164 11.32 -20.98 -24.59
CA VAL A 164 9.88 -21.15 -24.77
C VAL A 164 9.17 -20.50 -23.59
N PHE A 165 8.09 -19.77 -23.87
CA PHE A 165 7.24 -19.18 -22.84
C PHE A 165 5.78 -19.49 -23.11
N LEU A 166 5.09 -20.02 -22.10
CA LEU A 166 3.66 -20.28 -22.14
C LEU A 166 3.02 -19.93 -20.80
N LEU A 167 1.96 -19.13 -20.80
CA LEU A 167 1.26 -18.74 -19.58
C LEU A 167 0.06 -19.67 -19.36
N ALA A 168 0.10 -20.47 -18.29
CA ALA A 168 -0.99 -21.33 -17.87
C ALA A 168 -1.95 -20.56 -16.96
N GLU A 169 -3.22 -20.48 -17.37
CA GLU A 169 -4.31 -19.79 -16.69
C GLU A 169 -5.41 -20.78 -16.28
N ASP A 170 -6.26 -20.38 -15.33
CA ASP A 170 -7.52 -21.03 -15.01
C ASP A 170 -8.71 -20.15 -15.42
N ASN A 171 -9.93 -20.62 -15.19
CA ASN A 171 -11.13 -19.85 -15.53
C ASN A 171 -11.21 -18.51 -14.78
N VAL A 172 -10.74 -18.45 -13.52
CA VAL A 172 -10.74 -17.22 -12.72
C VAL A 172 -9.75 -16.20 -13.29
N SER A 173 -8.48 -16.58 -13.47
CA SER A 173 -7.46 -15.70 -14.04
C SER A 173 -7.83 -15.27 -15.47
N ARG A 174 -8.36 -16.16 -16.31
CA ARG A 174 -8.87 -15.80 -17.64
C ARG A 174 -9.97 -14.74 -17.59
N SER A 175 -10.90 -14.82 -16.63
CA SER A 175 -11.98 -13.82 -16.45
C SER A 175 -11.45 -12.42 -16.06
N LEU A 176 -10.22 -12.35 -15.56
CA LEU A 176 -9.54 -11.12 -15.16
C LEU A 176 -8.73 -10.46 -16.28
N ALA A 177 -8.80 -11.02 -17.51
CA ALA A 177 -8.22 -10.48 -18.75
C ALA A 177 -8.40 -8.96 -18.89
N PRO A 178 -7.48 -8.24 -19.55
CA PRO A 178 -7.58 -6.79 -19.67
C PRO A 178 -8.60 -6.51 -20.77
N ASN A 179 -9.66 -5.76 -20.46
CA ASN A 179 -10.70 -5.48 -21.46
C ASN A 179 -10.19 -4.66 -22.66
N ARG A 180 -9.13 -3.84 -22.46
CA ARG A 180 -8.45 -3.02 -23.49
C ARG A 180 -6.98 -2.75 -23.12
N PRO A 181 -6.05 -2.62 -24.08
CA PRO A 181 -4.64 -2.30 -23.83
C PRO A 181 -4.46 -0.89 -23.22
N PHE A 182 -3.31 -0.67 -22.57
CA PHE A 182 -3.02 0.61 -21.92
C PHE A 182 -2.69 1.73 -22.93
N SER A 183 -3.24 2.93 -22.73
CA SER A 183 -2.90 4.13 -23.52
C SER A 183 -2.71 5.36 -22.61
N LYS A 184 -1.65 6.14 -22.82
CA LYS A 184 -1.46 7.42 -22.12
C LYS A 184 -2.34 8.50 -22.77
N THR A 185 -3.21 9.13 -21.99
CA THR A 185 -4.00 10.30 -22.46
C THR A 185 -3.12 11.56 -22.48
N PRO A 186 -3.13 12.38 -23.54
CA PRO A 186 -2.41 13.66 -23.56
C PRO A 186 -3.00 14.68 -22.58
N ARG A 187 -2.15 15.57 -22.03
CA ARG A 187 -2.54 16.71 -21.20
C ARG A 187 -3.47 17.64 -22.00
N ARG A 188 -4.69 17.89 -21.50
CA ARG A 188 -5.73 18.70 -22.19
C ARG A 188 -5.65 20.20 -21.85
N LYS A 189 -6.17 21.06 -22.73
CA LYS A 189 -6.08 22.54 -22.63
C LYS A 189 -7.10 23.08 -21.62
N GLN A 190 -6.63 23.87 -20.67
CA GLN A 190 -7.43 24.37 -19.55
C GLN A 190 -8.27 25.60 -19.95
N PHE A 191 -9.52 25.68 -19.48
CA PHE A 191 -10.30 26.93 -19.53
C PHE A 191 -10.14 27.73 -18.24
N VAL A 192 -10.01 29.06 -18.38
CA VAL A 192 -9.83 29.99 -17.26
C VAL A 192 -11.19 30.30 -16.62
N VAL A 193 -11.23 30.38 -15.29
CA VAL A 193 -12.41 30.78 -14.52
C VAL A 193 -12.08 32.11 -13.85
N ASP A 194 -12.31 33.21 -14.56
CA ASP A 194 -12.07 34.57 -14.03
C ASP A 194 -13.30 35.10 -13.29
N GLU A 195 -14.51 34.89 -13.84
CA GLU A 195 -15.79 35.22 -13.21
C GLU A 195 -16.75 34.01 -13.19
N HIS A 196 -17.49 33.83 -12.08
CA HIS A 196 -18.41 32.71 -11.91
C HIS A 196 -19.72 33.12 -11.23
N MET A 197 -20.81 32.46 -11.63
CA MET A 197 -22.10 32.60 -10.95
C MET A 197 -22.12 31.72 -9.71
N VAL A 198 -22.08 32.35 -8.54
CA VAL A 198 -22.11 31.69 -7.23
C VAL A 198 -23.49 31.08 -6.98
N SER A 199 -23.52 29.79 -6.68
CA SER A 199 -24.75 29.14 -6.22
C SER A 199 -25.01 29.48 -4.74
N PRO A 200 -26.27 29.67 -4.33
CA PRO A 200 -26.59 29.80 -2.90
C PRO A 200 -26.08 28.55 -2.19
N ARG A 201 -25.26 28.75 -1.14
CA ARG A 201 -24.77 27.65 -0.31
C ARG A 201 -25.98 26.81 0.12
N PRO A 202 -25.89 25.46 0.15
CA PRO A 202 -26.81 24.71 1.00
C PRO A 202 -26.80 25.39 2.37
N VAL A 203 -27.97 25.70 2.91
CA VAL A 203 -28.12 26.45 4.16
C VAL A 203 -27.18 25.81 5.17
N ARG A 204 -26.19 26.57 5.67
CA ARG A 204 -25.40 26.10 6.80
C ARG A 204 -26.40 25.92 7.94
N ALA A 205 -26.72 24.68 8.26
CA ALA A 205 -27.59 24.35 9.38
C ALA A 205 -26.91 24.60 10.74
N THR A 206 -25.86 25.42 10.81
CA THR A 206 -25.43 26.05 12.07
C THR A 206 -26.11 27.41 12.14
N THR A 207 -27.20 27.48 12.90
CA THR A 207 -27.92 28.72 13.23
C THR A 207 -27.05 29.74 13.98
N HIS A 208 -25.87 29.34 14.46
CA HIS A 208 -24.90 30.20 15.14
C HIS A 208 -23.55 30.20 14.40
N GLY A 209 -22.88 31.35 14.32
CA GLY A 209 -21.55 31.47 13.74
C GLY A 209 -20.46 30.98 14.71
N PHE A 210 -19.37 30.43 14.16
CA PHE A 210 -18.14 30.11 14.92
C PHE A 210 -17.54 31.38 15.53
N LYS A 211 -17.01 31.27 16.77
CA LYS A 211 -16.34 32.36 17.47
C LYS A 211 -15.05 32.77 16.76
N TYR A 212 -14.23 31.79 16.38
CA TYR A 212 -12.99 32.01 15.63
C TYR A 212 -13.14 31.47 14.21
N LYS A 213 -13.12 32.39 13.23
CA LYS A 213 -13.19 32.02 11.81
C LYS A 213 -11.82 31.57 11.33
N LEU A 214 -11.77 30.44 10.63
CA LEU A 214 -10.56 29.96 9.98
C LEU A 214 -10.07 31.00 8.94
N PRO A 215 -8.84 31.52 9.04
CA PRO A 215 -8.28 32.46 8.06
C PRO A 215 -8.16 31.84 6.66
N GLN A 216 -8.01 32.67 5.63
CA GLN A 216 -7.96 32.19 4.24
C GLN A 216 -6.62 31.57 3.85
N PHE A 217 -5.52 32.01 4.47
CA PHE A 217 -4.14 31.61 4.14
C PHE A 217 -3.90 31.55 2.61
N PRO A 218 -3.98 32.70 1.91
CA PRO A 218 -3.64 32.73 0.50
C PRO A 218 -2.14 32.41 0.33
N ILE A 219 -1.82 31.56 -0.63
CA ILE A 219 -0.42 31.29 -1.00
C ILE A 219 0.12 32.56 -1.68
N PRO A 220 1.20 33.18 -1.20
CA PRO A 220 1.81 34.34 -1.85
C PRO A 220 2.21 34.04 -3.30
N SER A 221 1.94 34.97 -4.23
CA SER A 221 2.17 34.75 -5.67
C SER A 221 3.64 34.46 -5.99
N ASN A 222 4.56 35.19 -5.35
CA ASN A 222 6.00 34.97 -5.47
C ASN A 222 6.42 33.55 -5.02
N LEU A 223 5.88 33.06 -3.91
CA LEU A 223 6.17 31.70 -3.42
C LEU A 223 5.60 30.64 -4.38
N ARG A 224 4.38 30.85 -4.89
CA ARG A 224 3.76 29.96 -5.87
C ARG A 224 4.62 29.88 -7.15
N GLU A 225 5.04 31.01 -7.70
CA GLU A 225 5.88 31.06 -8.90
C GLU A 225 7.23 30.35 -8.68
N LEU A 226 7.87 30.61 -7.54
CA LEU A 226 9.14 30.01 -7.17
C LEU A 226 9.04 28.47 -7.12
N LEU A 227 8.05 27.94 -6.41
CA LEU A 227 7.83 26.49 -6.29
C LEU A 227 7.41 25.85 -7.63
N GLN A 228 6.60 26.54 -8.45
CA GLN A 228 6.21 26.06 -9.78
C GLN A 228 7.41 25.98 -10.74
N ASN A 229 8.39 26.87 -10.56
CA ASN A 229 9.67 26.83 -11.27
C ASN A 229 10.67 25.81 -10.68
N LYS A 230 10.23 24.97 -9.73
CA LYS A 230 11.05 23.97 -9.03
C LYS A 230 12.24 24.56 -8.26
N GLN A 231 12.12 25.81 -7.85
CA GLN A 231 13.05 26.41 -6.91
C GLN A 231 12.55 26.14 -5.48
N VAL A 232 13.47 26.12 -4.52
CA VAL A 232 13.16 25.84 -3.11
C VAL A 232 13.58 27.07 -2.29
N PRO A 233 12.71 27.62 -1.43
CA PRO A 233 13.10 28.74 -0.58
C PRO A 233 14.23 28.37 0.39
N ASP A 234 15.11 29.32 0.69
CA ASP A 234 16.31 29.11 1.55
C ASP A 234 15.97 28.53 2.92
N VAL A 235 14.84 28.92 3.52
CA VAL A 235 14.36 28.43 4.83
C VAL A 235 14.22 26.91 4.90
N ILE A 236 13.99 26.22 3.76
CA ILE A 236 13.93 24.74 3.73
C ILE A 236 15.32 24.11 3.88
N MET A 237 16.37 24.85 3.52
CA MET A 237 17.77 24.43 3.62
C MET A 237 18.42 24.85 4.95
N GLU A 238 17.75 25.68 5.74
CA GLU A 238 18.18 26.08 7.07
C GLU A 238 17.81 25.03 8.13
N ASP A 239 18.57 24.98 9.23
CA ASP A 239 18.26 24.09 10.35
C ASP A 239 16.91 24.44 10.97
N LEU A 240 16.15 23.40 11.33
CA LEU A 240 14.87 23.55 12.00
C LEU A 240 15.09 24.02 13.45
N SER A 241 14.60 25.21 13.76
CA SER A 241 14.69 25.85 15.09
C SER A 241 13.35 26.51 15.44
N MET A 242 13.21 27.01 16.67
CA MET A 242 12.01 27.78 17.06
C MET A 242 11.73 28.97 16.12
N GLY A 243 12.77 29.63 15.60
CA GLY A 243 12.62 30.79 14.72
C GLY A 243 12.24 30.43 13.28
N THR A 244 12.65 29.25 12.80
CA THR A 244 12.40 28.79 11.42
C THR A 244 11.20 27.86 11.32
N TYR A 245 10.72 27.29 12.44
CA TYR A 245 9.68 26.26 12.49
C TYR A 245 8.44 26.57 11.65
N ALA A 246 7.81 27.72 11.90
CA ALA A 246 6.55 28.05 11.25
C ALA A 246 6.72 28.31 9.76
N ALA A 247 7.80 28.98 9.37
CA ALA A 247 8.12 29.23 7.97
C ALA A 247 8.43 27.93 7.23
N PHE A 248 9.27 27.06 7.82
CA PHE A 248 9.65 25.76 7.28
C PHE A 248 8.42 24.89 7.00
N PHE A 249 7.59 24.60 8.01
CA PHE A 249 6.42 23.75 7.82
C PHE A 249 5.34 24.41 6.95
N SER A 250 5.20 25.74 6.97
CA SER A 250 4.27 26.42 6.07
C SER A 250 4.64 26.21 4.61
N ILE A 251 5.93 26.30 4.26
CA ILE A 251 6.39 26.06 2.88
C ILE A 251 6.13 24.61 2.46
N LEU A 252 6.39 23.64 3.35
CA LEU A 252 6.11 22.22 3.05
C LEU A 252 4.61 21.96 2.84
N VAL A 253 3.74 22.56 3.66
CA VAL A 253 2.28 22.48 3.47
C VAL A 253 1.86 23.16 2.16
N VAL A 254 2.50 24.26 1.75
CA VAL A 254 2.27 24.88 0.43
C VAL A 254 2.67 23.93 -0.70
N MET A 255 3.83 23.28 -0.62
CA MET A 255 4.28 22.31 -1.63
C MET A 255 3.27 21.16 -1.78
N GLU A 256 2.75 20.64 -0.67
CA GLU A 256 1.72 19.60 -0.67
C GLU A 256 0.39 20.12 -1.25
N GLU A 257 -0.06 21.31 -0.84
CA GLU A 257 -1.28 21.93 -1.34
C GLU A 257 -1.22 22.16 -2.86
N LEU A 258 -0.10 22.64 -3.39
CA LEU A 258 0.10 22.84 -4.83
C LEU A 258 0.08 21.52 -5.60
N HIS A 259 0.68 20.46 -5.04
CA HIS A 259 0.65 19.14 -5.64
C HIS A 259 -0.77 18.58 -5.72
N LEU A 260 -1.53 18.65 -4.62
CA LEU A 260 -2.92 18.22 -4.58
C LEU A 260 -3.81 19.05 -5.51
N GLU A 261 -3.56 20.37 -5.63
CA GLU A 261 -4.21 21.20 -6.63
C GLU A 261 -3.95 20.69 -8.07
N GLU A 262 -2.71 20.30 -8.40
CA GLU A 262 -2.35 19.77 -9.73
C GLU A 262 -2.92 18.37 -9.99
N GLU A 263 -2.83 17.46 -9.03
CA GLU A 263 -3.39 16.11 -9.14
C GLU A 263 -4.90 16.18 -9.39
N MET A 264 -5.59 17.01 -8.62
CA MET A 264 -7.03 17.17 -8.72
C MET A 264 -7.42 17.82 -10.07
N ARG A 265 -6.60 18.76 -10.60
CA ARG A 265 -6.78 19.30 -11.97
C ARG A 265 -6.60 18.28 -13.08
N CYS A 266 -5.83 17.21 -12.87
CA CYS A 266 -5.65 16.14 -13.86
C CYS A 266 -6.94 15.34 -14.10
N HIS A 267 -7.94 15.47 -13.22
CA HIS A 267 -9.26 14.86 -13.36
C HIS A 267 -10.31 15.78 -14.01
N ASN A 268 -9.94 17.00 -14.42
CA ASN A 268 -10.87 17.89 -15.16
C ASN A 268 -11.40 17.19 -16.42
N MET A 269 -12.66 17.48 -16.75
CA MET A 269 -13.37 16.82 -17.84
C MET A 269 -13.79 17.85 -18.88
N GLU A 270 -13.78 17.45 -20.15
CA GLU A 270 -14.16 18.30 -21.28
C GLU A 270 -15.17 17.55 -22.12
N CYS A 271 -16.09 18.31 -22.72
CA CYS A 271 -17.13 17.79 -23.60
C CYS A 271 -17.98 16.69 -22.98
N VAL A 272 -18.41 16.86 -21.72
CA VAL A 272 -19.18 15.86 -20.99
C VAL A 272 -20.63 16.30 -20.78
N ASN A 273 -21.51 15.32 -20.66
CA ASN A 273 -22.93 15.53 -20.43
C ASN A 273 -23.27 15.24 -18.96
N MET A 274 -24.29 15.91 -18.44
CA MET A 274 -24.83 15.65 -17.11
C MET A 274 -26.28 15.17 -17.24
N ARG A 275 -26.68 14.20 -16.43
CA ARG A 275 -28.05 13.65 -16.44
C ARG A 275 -28.88 14.30 -15.35
N ARG A 276 -30.09 14.76 -15.67
CA ARG A 276 -30.99 15.28 -14.63
C ARG A 276 -31.51 14.15 -13.73
N LYS A 277 -31.30 14.27 -12.40
CA LYS A 277 -31.77 13.29 -11.39
C LYS A 277 -32.71 14.02 -10.41
N GLY A 278 -34.02 13.88 -10.63
CA GLY A 278 -35.04 14.65 -9.91
C GLY A 278 -35.09 16.14 -10.31
N SER A 279 -35.69 16.99 -9.47
CA SER A 279 -35.86 18.42 -9.75
C SER A 279 -34.70 19.30 -9.30
N GLN A 280 -33.80 18.79 -8.45
CA GLN A 280 -32.77 19.58 -7.76
C GLN A 280 -31.32 19.21 -8.09
N PHE A 281 -31.08 18.09 -8.78
CA PHE A 281 -29.73 17.55 -8.96
C PHE A 281 -29.39 17.22 -10.42
N LEU A 282 -28.11 17.36 -10.75
CA LEU A 282 -27.49 16.86 -11.97
C LEU A 282 -26.48 15.77 -11.60
N ALA A 283 -26.58 14.60 -12.21
CA ALA A 283 -25.63 13.51 -12.07
C ALA A 283 -24.53 13.63 -13.11
N LEU A 284 -23.28 13.58 -12.66
CA LEU A 284 -22.09 13.55 -13.50
C LEU A 284 -21.35 12.24 -13.28
N GLU A 285 -21.15 11.47 -14.35
CA GLU A 285 -20.30 10.29 -14.32
C GLU A 285 -18.82 10.72 -14.31
N VAL A 286 -18.06 10.28 -13.31
CA VAL A 286 -16.66 10.66 -13.13
C VAL A 286 -15.78 9.40 -13.17
N PRO A 287 -15.01 9.18 -14.24
CA PRO A 287 -14.14 8.02 -14.34
C PRO A 287 -13.14 7.96 -13.19
N GLY A 288 -13.08 6.82 -12.49
CA GLY A 288 -12.18 6.63 -11.34
C GLY A 288 -12.76 7.06 -9.98
N LEU A 289 -14.01 7.55 -9.92
CA LEU A 289 -14.65 7.98 -8.67
C LEU A 289 -14.79 6.86 -7.64
N ALA A 290 -15.17 5.65 -8.07
CA ALA A 290 -15.20 4.45 -7.23
C ALA A 290 -13.84 4.15 -6.60
N GLU A 291 -12.78 4.64 -7.23
CA GLU A 291 -11.39 4.48 -6.84
C GLU A 291 -10.90 5.64 -5.94
N ARG A 292 -11.80 6.55 -5.56
CA ARG A 292 -11.54 7.84 -4.89
C ARG A 292 -10.53 8.72 -5.65
N ARG A 293 -10.57 8.69 -6.99
CA ARG A 293 -9.73 9.51 -7.87
C ARG A 293 -10.56 10.14 -9.00
N PRO A 294 -10.93 11.43 -8.90
CA PRO A 294 -10.52 12.39 -7.86
C PRO A 294 -11.14 12.06 -6.50
N SER A 295 -10.46 12.43 -5.41
CA SER A 295 -10.98 12.28 -4.04
C SER A 295 -11.98 13.40 -3.75
N LEU A 296 -13.20 13.21 -4.24
CA LEU A 296 -14.32 14.13 -4.04
C LEU A 296 -15.10 13.74 -2.79
N VAL A 297 -15.49 14.74 -1.99
CA VAL A 297 -16.35 14.56 -0.81
C VAL A 297 -17.58 15.45 -0.90
N ASN A 298 -18.58 15.13 -0.07
CA ASN A 298 -19.75 15.98 0.11
C ASN A 298 -19.32 17.39 0.53
N GLY A 299 -19.83 18.41 -0.17
CA GLY A 299 -19.56 19.81 0.08
C GLY A 299 -18.47 20.42 -0.81
N ASP A 300 -17.76 19.61 -1.60
CA ASP A 300 -16.75 20.11 -2.53
C ASP A 300 -17.39 20.90 -3.68
N HIS A 301 -16.64 21.86 -4.23
CA HIS A 301 -17.14 22.69 -5.33
C HIS A 301 -16.62 22.17 -6.68
N VAL A 302 -17.46 22.32 -7.68
CA VAL A 302 -17.13 22.06 -9.08
C VAL A 302 -17.55 23.26 -9.92
N PHE A 303 -16.73 23.62 -10.90
CA PHE A 303 -17.07 24.63 -11.88
C PHE A 303 -17.46 23.98 -13.19
N VAL A 304 -18.56 24.43 -13.76
CA VAL A 304 -19.11 23.87 -15.00
C VAL A 304 -19.37 25.00 -15.97
N LYS A 305 -18.93 24.85 -17.22
CA LYS A 305 -19.11 25.83 -18.30
C LYS A 305 -19.70 25.15 -19.52
N LEU A 306 -20.67 25.76 -20.20
CA LEU A 306 -21.22 25.20 -21.43
C LEU A 306 -20.22 25.31 -22.57
N GLU A 307 -20.04 24.22 -23.33
CA GLU A 307 -19.16 24.19 -24.50
C GLU A 307 -19.64 25.13 -25.61
N ASN A 308 -20.95 25.15 -25.87
CA ASN A 308 -21.55 25.96 -26.93
C ASN A 308 -21.69 27.45 -26.58
N ALA A 309 -21.21 27.88 -25.41
CA ALA A 309 -21.23 29.28 -24.97
C ALA A 309 -19.92 29.61 -24.24
N PRO A 310 -18.77 29.63 -24.94
CA PRO A 310 -17.46 29.86 -24.33
C PRO A 310 -17.32 31.25 -23.70
N ASP A 311 -18.16 32.23 -24.07
CA ASP A 311 -18.20 33.56 -23.45
C ASP A 311 -19.12 33.64 -22.22
N SER A 312 -19.80 32.55 -21.85
CA SER A 312 -20.64 32.51 -20.65
C SER A 312 -19.83 32.32 -19.37
N ASN A 313 -20.33 32.87 -18.26
CA ASN A 313 -19.74 32.69 -16.93
C ASN A 313 -19.80 31.22 -16.51
N ALA A 314 -18.76 30.76 -15.81
CA ALA A 314 -18.79 29.42 -15.22
C ALA A 314 -19.84 29.35 -14.10
N TYR A 315 -20.54 28.22 -14.02
CA TYR A 315 -21.48 27.93 -12.95
C TYR A 315 -20.78 27.16 -11.85
N GLN A 316 -20.89 27.64 -10.61
CA GLN A 316 -20.39 26.91 -9.46
C GLN A 316 -21.44 25.92 -8.96
N GLY A 317 -21.12 24.64 -8.92
CA GLY A 317 -21.91 23.57 -8.30
C GLY A 317 -21.26 23.09 -7.00
N CYS A 318 -22.07 22.43 -6.16
CA CYS A 318 -21.62 21.75 -4.95
C CYS A 318 -21.94 20.25 -5.07
N ILE A 319 -21.01 19.40 -4.65
CA ILE A 319 -21.19 17.96 -4.58
C ILE A 319 -22.10 17.66 -3.39
N TYR A 320 -23.33 17.24 -3.66
CA TYR A 320 -24.31 16.89 -2.65
C TYR A 320 -24.10 15.46 -2.14
N ARG A 321 -23.79 14.53 -3.06
CA ARG A 321 -23.54 13.12 -2.74
C ARG A 321 -22.59 12.52 -3.76
N VAL A 322 -21.73 11.63 -3.29
CA VAL A 322 -20.85 10.80 -4.12
C VAL A 322 -21.45 9.40 -4.12
N GLU A 323 -21.79 8.89 -5.31
CA GLU A 323 -22.20 7.49 -5.52
C GLU A 323 -21.00 6.69 -6.08
N ALA A 324 -21.21 5.47 -6.57
CA ALA A 324 -20.10 4.60 -6.99
C ALA A 324 -19.29 5.20 -8.14
N ASP A 325 -19.93 5.56 -9.24
CA ASP A 325 -19.31 6.10 -10.47
C ASP A 325 -19.84 7.48 -10.87
N GLU A 326 -20.85 7.99 -10.17
CA GLU A 326 -21.42 9.32 -10.40
C GLU A 326 -21.42 10.22 -9.15
N VAL A 327 -21.30 11.53 -9.38
CA VAL A 327 -21.51 12.57 -8.36
C VAL A 327 -22.83 13.30 -8.61
N LEU A 328 -23.59 13.50 -7.54
CA LEU A 328 -24.80 14.33 -7.56
C LEU A 328 -24.42 15.77 -7.25
N LEU A 329 -24.61 16.63 -8.24
CA LEU A 329 -24.28 18.04 -8.20
C LEU A 329 -25.53 18.88 -7.97
N LYS A 330 -25.43 19.82 -7.04
CA LYS A 330 -26.44 20.84 -6.80
C LYS A 330 -25.94 22.18 -7.32
N PHE A 331 -26.74 22.84 -8.13
CA PHE A 331 -26.45 24.16 -8.71
C PHE A 331 -27.55 25.17 -8.33
N SER A 332 -27.29 26.45 -8.59
CA SER A 332 -28.30 27.49 -8.56
C SER A 332 -29.42 27.18 -9.56
N ASN A 333 -30.63 27.68 -9.25
CA ASN A 333 -31.81 27.46 -10.09
C ASN A 333 -31.58 27.86 -11.54
N ASN A 334 -30.71 28.85 -11.80
CA ASN A 334 -30.39 29.31 -13.16
C ASN A 334 -29.78 28.20 -14.03
N LEU A 335 -28.80 27.43 -13.55
CA LEU A 335 -28.26 26.34 -14.37
C LEU A 335 -29.29 25.21 -14.53
N LEU A 336 -30.02 24.90 -13.45
CA LEU A 336 -31.01 23.84 -13.46
C LEU A 336 -32.15 24.12 -14.43
N THR A 337 -32.62 25.36 -14.58
CA THR A 337 -33.67 25.74 -15.53
C THR A 337 -33.19 25.72 -16.99
N HIS A 338 -31.93 26.06 -17.23
CA HIS A 338 -31.35 26.12 -18.59
C HIS A 338 -30.76 24.78 -19.08
N HIS A 339 -30.50 23.83 -18.18
CA HIS A 339 -29.96 22.53 -18.53
C HIS A 339 -30.96 21.65 -19.31
N ARG A 340 -30.50 21.05 -20.41
CA ARG A 340 -31.17 19.96 -21.13
C ARG A 340 -30.22 18.77 -21.19
N ASN A 341 -30.76 17.54 -21.23
CA ASN A 341 -29.97 16.29 -21.27
C ASN A 341 -29.05 16.14 -22.51
N GLY A 342 -29.01 17.10 -23.44
CA GLY A 342 -28.07 17.12 -24.57
C GLY A 342 -26.98 18.19 -24.44
N ASN A 343 -26.98 18.97 -23.35
CA ASN A 343 -25.99 20.01 -23.14
C ASN A 343 -24.62 19.41 -22.84
N ILE A 344 -23.60 19.98 -23.47
CA ILE A 344 -22.20 19.57 -23.32
C ILE A 344 -21.48 20.62 -22.47
N TYR A 345 -20.69 20.14 -21.53
CA TYR A 345 -20.02 20.96 -20.52
C TYR A 345 -18.54 20.63 -20.38
N ASN A 346 -17.78 21.65 -19.99
CA ASN A 346 -16.44 21.52 -19.45
C ASN A 346 -16.50 21.66 -17.94
N ILE A 347 -15.80 20.77 -17.24
CA ILE A 347 -15.88 20.59 -15.80
C ILE A 347 -14.49 20.74 -15.21
N ARG A 348 -14.38 21.68 -14.28
CA ARG A 348 -13.20 21.92 -13.48
C ARG A 348 -13.52 21.63 -12.02
N PHE A 349 -12.87 20.62 -11.47
CA PHE A 349 -13.01 20.33 -10.05
C PHE A 349 -12.20 21.35 -9.22
N THR A 350 -12.53 21.53 -7.94
CA THR A 350 -11.71 22.31 -6.99
C THR A 350 -11.21 21.47 -5.83
N TYR A 351 -9.96 21.72 -5.43
CA TYR A 351 -9.39 21.09 -4.23
C TYR A 351 -9.89 21.80 -2.97
N ASN A 352 -10.36 21.03 -1.99
CA ASN A 352 -10.89 21.56 -0.74
C ASN A 352 -9.76 21.91 0.24
N ARG A 353 -9.47 23.22 0.32
CA ARG A 353 -8.38 23.77 1.14
C ARG A 353 -8.64 23.78 2.65
N VAL A 354 -9.78 23.28 3.15
CA VAL A 354 -10.13 23.41 4.58
C VAL A 354 -9.10 22.73 5.49
N ASN A 355 -8.66 21.52 5.16
CA ASN A 355 -7.65 20.82 5.95
C ASN A 355 -6.29 21.52 5.88
N MET A 356 -5.84 21.94 4.70
CA MET A 356 -4.60 22.72 4.56
C MET A 356 -4.62 24.02 5.39
N ARG A 357 -5.75 24.73 5.39
CA ARG A 357 -5.93 25.94 6.20
C ARG A 357 -5.88 25.68 7.70
N ARG A 358 -6.33 24.51 8.16
CA ARG A 358 -6.17 24.09 9.56
C ARG A 358 -4.69 23.83 9.90
N LEU A 359 -3.94 23.24 8.97
CA LEU A 359 -2.49 23.05 9.14
C LEU A 359 -1.75 24.38 9.21
N TYR A 360 -2.01 25.33 8.29
CA TYR A 360 -1.42 26.67 8.37
C TYR A 360 -1.72 27.37 9.70
N GLN A 361 -2.97 27.28 10.18
CA GLN A 361 -3.34 27.83 11.48
C GLN A 361 -2.54 27.18 12.62
N ALA A 362 -2.41 25.85 12.61
CA ALA A 362 -1.70 25.12 13.65
C ALA A 362 -0.20 25.41 13.65
N VAL A 363 0.42 25.47 12.47
CA VAL A 363 1.84 25.82 12.31
C VAL A 363 2.12 27.24 12.78
N GLN A 364 1.25 28.20 12.44
CA GLN A 364 1.38 29.57 12.94
C GLN A 364 1.16 29.65 14.46
N ALA A 365 0.19 28.91 15.00
CA ALA A 365 -0.06 28.87 16.44
C ALA A 365 1.11 28.22 17.21
N ALA A 366 1.88 27.33 16.58
CA ALA A 366 3.00 26.64 17.19
C ALA A 366 4.16 27.59 17.57
N GLU A 367 4.26 28.78 16.95
CA GLU A 367 5.25 29.81 17.35
C GLU A 367 5.09 30.24 18.81
N GLY A 368 3.87 30.12 19.36
CA GLY A 368 3.57 30.46 20.76
C GLY A 368 3.82 29.32 21.76
N LEU A 369 4.25 28.15 21.31
CA LEU A 369 4.50 27.00 22.19
C LEU A 369 5.81 27.15 22.97
N GLU A 370 5.90 26.41 24.08
CA GLU A 370 7.14 26.36 24.85
C GLU A 370 8.25 25.63 24.08
N HIS A 371 9.48 26.11 24.27
CA HIS A 371 10.67 25.56 23.63
C HIS A 371 10.84 24.06 23.89
N ASP A 372 10.69 23.64 25.15
CA ASP A 372 10.84 22.24 25.59
C ASP A 372 9.77 21.31 24.97
N LEU A 373 8.70 21.88 24.41
CA LEU A 373 7.68 21.11 23.70
C LEU A 373 8.12 20.80 22.28
N LEU A 374 8.49 21.82 21.50
CA LEU A 374 8.89 21.62 20.10
C LEU A 374 10.30 21.04 19.98
N PHE A 375 11.25 21.45 20.83
CA PHE A 375 12.67 21.06 20.75
C PHE A 375 13.18 20.58 22.12
N PRO A 376 12.69 19.41 22.60
CA PRO A 376 13.08 18.89 23.92
C PRO A 376 14.57 18.53 24.02
N SER A 377 15.27 18.30 22.90
CA SER A 377 16.72 18.06 22.84
C SER A 377 17.56 19.21 23.40
N GLU A 378 17.04 20.43 23.33
CA GLU A 378 17.75 21.62 23.77
C GLU A 378 17.46 21.95 25.24
N SER A 379 16.57 21.18 25.88
CA SER A 379 16.29 21.31 27.29
C SER A 379 17.42 20.73 28.14
N THR A 380 17.99 21.53 29.02
CA THR A 380 19.04 21.12 29.96
C THR A 380 18.50 20.48 31.24
N LYS A 381 17.17 20.34 31.37
CA LYS A 381 16.53 19.87 32.60
C LYS A 381 16.37 18.36 32.61
N ARG A 382 17.02 17.70 33.57
CA ARG A 382 16.74 16.29 33.87
C ARG A 382 15.32 16.17 34.46
N ARG A 383 14.44 15.44 33.78
CA ARG A 383 13.04 15.25 34.20
C ARG A 383 12.95 14.14 35.23
N LEU A 384 12.66 14.48 36.49
CA LEU A 384 12.38 13.52 37.56
C LEU A 384 10.88 13.52 37.84
N ILE A 385 10.19 12.46 37.43
CA ILE A 385 8.75 12.31 37.61
C ILE A 385 8.48 11.62 38.96
N LYS A 386 7.69 12.27 39.82
CA LYS A 386 7.18 11.64 41.05
C LYS A 386 5.91 10.86 40.71
N THR A 387 6.01 9.55 40.72
CA THR A 387 4.89 8.68 40.36
C THR A 387 3.93 8.51 41.53
N PRO A 388 2.64 8.88 41.39
CA PRO A 388 1.64 8.46 42.36
C PRO A 388 1.37 6.97 42.19
N GLY A 389 1.33 6.22 43.29
CA GLY A 389 0.85 4.84 43.24
C GLY A 389 -0.62 4.81 42.81
N PHE A 390 -1.00 3.85 41.96
CA PHE A 390 -2.37 3.65 41.52
C PHE A 390 -2.75 2.17 41.48
N MET A 391 -4.04 1.89 41.44
CA MET A 391 -4.57 0.54 41.22
C MET A 391 -5.20 0.48 39.83
N PRO A 392 -4.70 -0.36 38.92
CA PRO A 392 -5.27 -0.50 37.59
C PRO A 392 -6.74 -0.90 37.62
N PHE A 393 -7.55 -0.30 36.75
CA PHE A 393 -8.91 -0.78 36.48
C PHE A 393 -8.86 -2.06 35.64
N ASN A 394 -7.91 -2.14 34.72
CA ASN A 394 -7.64 -3.36 33.98
C ASN A 394 -6.53 -4.21 34.64
N ASN A 395 -6.91 -5.36 35.20
CA ASN A 395 -5.99 -6.29 35.87
C ASN A 395 -5.05 -7.04 34.91
N SER A 396 -5.25 -6.96 33.59
CA SER A 396 -4.39 -7.63 32.60
C SER A 396 -3.20 -6.78 32.12
N LEU A 397 -3.03 -5.56 32.67
CA LEU A 397 -1.90 -4.71 32.30
C LEU A 397 -0.58 -5.30 32.81
N ASN A 398 0.42 -5.28 31.94
CA ASN A 398 1.77 -5.72 32.27
C ASN A 398 2.60 -4.59 32.91
N GLN A 399 3.83 -4.92 33.32
CA GLN A 399 4.71 -3.99 34.02
C GLN A 399 5.06 -2.74 33.19
N GLU A 400 5.32 -2.86 31.89
CA GLU A 400 5.65 -1.69 31.05
C GLU A 400 4.45 -0.76 30.89
N GLN A 401 3.26 -1.32 30.77
CA GLN A 401 2.00 -0.56 30.68
C GLN A 401 1.68 0.13 32.00
N ILE A 402 1.79 -0.58 33.14
CA ILE A 402 1.59 0.00 34.48
C ILE A 402 2.57 1.16 34.68
N ARG A 403 3.86 0.94 34.41
CA ARG A 403 4.89 1.97 34.53
C ARG A 403 4.60 3.19 33.66
N SER A 404 4.12 2.98 32.43
CA SER A 404 3.70 4.09 31.55
C SER A 404 2.57 4.93 32.15
N VAL A 405 1.58 4.27 32.76
CA VAL A 405 0.48 4.97 33.44
C VAL A 405 0.99 5.73 34.66
N GLU A 406 1.86 5.13 35.49
CA GLU A 406 2.47 5.81 36.64
C GLU A 406 3.19 7.11 36.24
N MET A 407 3.98 7.05 35.17
CA MET A 407 4.74 8.19 34.66
C MET A 407 3.80 9.28 34.12
N ILE A 408 2.78 8.91 33.34
CA ILE A 408 1.77 9.86 32.84
C ILE A 408 1.04 10.56 33.99
N LEU A 409 0.66 9.82 35.03
CA LEU A 409 0.01 10.39 36.21
C LEU A 409 0.96 11.31 36.99
N GLY A 410 2.28 11.12 36.92
CA GLY A 410 3.25 12.00 37.56
C GLY A 410 3.67 13.22 36.72
N CYS A 411 3.34 13.28 35.43
CA CYS A 411 3.73 14.38 34.55
C CYS A 411 3.06 15.71 34.95
N GLU A 412 3.83 16.80 34.84
CA GLU A 412 3.38 18.18 35.03
C GLU A 412 3.87 19.02 33.83
N GLY A 413 3.03 19.22 32.82
CA GLY A 413 3.38 20.02 31.63
C GLY A 413 4.39 19.37 30.67
N ALA A 414 5.11 20.23 29.93
CA ALA A 414 6.16 19.85 28.99
C ALA A 414 7.40 19.25 29.70
N PRO A 415 8.24 18.45 29.02
CA PRO A 415 8.15 18.01 27.62
C PRO A 415 7.12 16.88 27.40
N PRO A 416 6.78 16.53 26.13
CA PRO A 416 5.83 15.46 25.85
C PRO A 416 6.30 14.11 26.38
N TYR A 417 5.38 13.27 26.83
CA TYR A 417 5.65 11.89 27.21
C TYR A 417 5.24 10.92 26.09
N VAL A 418 6.05 9.91 25.80
CA VAL A 418 5.83 8.97 24.70
C VAL A 418 5.60 7.55 25.20
N ILE A 419 4.49 6.94 24.77
CA ILE A 419 4.32 5.49 24.80
C ILE A 419 4.76 4.95 23.44
N TYR A 420 5.96 4.37 23.41
CA TYR A 420 6.45 3.66 22.25
C TYR A 420 5.93 2.23 22.29
N GLY A 421 5.17 1.81 21.29
CA GLY A 421 4.70 0.44 21.25
C GLY A 421 4.61 -0.10 19.84
N PRO A 422 5.30 -1.21 19.54
CA PRO A 422 5.10 -1.94 18.30
C PRO A 422 3.64 -2.44 18.13
N PRO A 423 3.26 -3.01 16.98
CA PRO A 423 1.90 -3.50 16.79
C PRO A 423 1.55 -4.53 17.86
N GLY A 424 0.30 -4.53 18.35
CA GLY A 424 -0.18 -5.55 19.29
C GLY A 424 0.32 -5.44 20.73
N THR A 425 1.04 -4.38 21.12
CA THR A 425 1.58 -4.23 22.49
C THR A 425 0.66 -3.52 23.48
N GLY A 426 -0.56 -3.17 23.05
CA GLY A 426 -1.57 -2.57 23.93
C GLY A 426 -1.40 -1.07 24.21
N LYS A 427 -0.81 -0.30 23.27
CA LYS A 427 -0.70 1.17 23.35
C LYS A 427 -2.03 1.86 23.71
N THR A 428 -3.08 1.61 22.92
CA THR A 428 -4.40 2.20 23.13
C THR A 428 -4.99 1.80 24.48
N MET A 429 -4.81 0.54 24.93
CA MET A 429 -5.27 0.12 26.28
C MET A 429 -4.51 0.86 27.40
N THR A 430 -3.22 1.11 27.22
CA THR A 430 -2.39 1.88 28.17
C THR A 430 -2.86 3.33 28.25
N LEU A 431 -3.16 3.95 27.09
CA LEU A 431 -3.75 5.29 27.02
C LEU A 431 -5.11 5.35 27.72
N VAL A 432 -5.99 4.39 27.43
CA VAL A 432 -7.33 4.31 28.02
C VAL A 432 -7.23 4.18 29.54
N GLU A 433 -6.36 3.31 30.05
CA GLU A 433 -6.13 3.19 31.49
C GLU A 433 -5.70 4.53 32.09
N ALA A 434 -4.70 5.21 31.52
CA ALA A 434 -4.24 6.51 32.00
C ALA A 434 -5.38 7.56 32.03
N MET A 435 -6.20 7.61 30.97
CA MET A 435 -7.35 8.50 30.91
C MET A 435 -8.39 8.18 31.99
N LEU A 436 -8.68 6.91 32.24
CA LEU A 436 -9.61 6.47 33.29
C LEU A 436 -9.08 6.83 34.68
N GLN A 437 -7.79 6.63 34.94
CA GLN A 437 -7.15 7.01 36.20
C GLN A 437 -7.23 8.52 36.47
N ILE A 438 -6.94 9.34 35.46
CA ILE A 438 -7.08 10.82 35.55
C ILE A 438 -8.55 11.18 35.80
N TYR A 439 -9.46 10.59 35.03
CA TYR A 439 -10.90 10.86 35.16
C TYR A 439 -11.42 10.54 36.57
N ALA A 440 -11.02 9.40 37.14
CA ALA A 440 -11.46 8.93 38.44
C ALA A 440 -10.84 9.71 39.62
N THR A 441 -9.55 10.05 39.54
CA THR A 441 -8.81 10.64 40.65
C THR A 441 -8.83 12.18 40.64
N ARG A 442 -8.89 12.83 39.47
CA ARG A 442 -8.77 14.28 39.32
C ARG A 442 -10.04 14.91 38.77
N LYS A 443 -11.02 15.20 39.64
CA LYS A 443 -12.38 15.64 39.24
C LYS A 443 -12.45 16.88 38.35
N ASN A 444 -11.47 17.78 38.43
CA ASN A 444 -11.43 19.02 37.66
C ASN A 444 -10.68 18.89 36.33
N ASP A 445 -9.94 17.78 36.14
CA ASP A 445 -9.15 17.56 34.95
C ASP A 445 -10.05 17.22 33.76
N ARG A 446 -9.61 17.72 32.61
CA ARG A 446 -10.24 17.60 31.30
C ARG A 446 -9.25 17.03 30.31
N ILE A 447 -9.74 16.09 29.51
CA ILE A 447 -8.95 15.24 28.64
C ILE A 447 -9.42 15.47 27.20
N LEU A 448 -8.48 15.84 26.34
CA LEU A 448 -8.64 15.75 24.89
C LEU A 448 -7.86 14.53 24.41
N VAL A 449 -8.51 13.65 23.65
CA VAL A 449 -7.81 12.57 22.95
C VAL A 449 -8.06 12.70 21.45
N CYS A 450 -6.97 12.68 20.69
CA CYS A 450 -6.95 12.77 19.24
C CYS A 450 -6.33 11.50 18.65
N ALA A 451 -6.95 10.96 17.61
CA ALA A 451 -6.41 9.83 16.86
C ALA A 451 -6.32 10.16 15.36
N ALA A 452 -5.44 9.46 14.63
CA ALA A 452 -5.15 9.74 13.22
C ALA A 452 -6.36 9.43 12.32
N SER A 453 -7.20 8.47 12.71
CA SER A 453 -8.37 8.03 11.97
C SER A 453 -9.63 8.02 12.83
N ASN A 454 -10.79 8.07 12.17
CA ASN A 454 -12.08 7.94 12.84
C ASN A 454 -12.25 6.58 13.53
N SER A 455 -11.77 5.49 12.91
CA SER A 455 -11.83 4.14 13.48
C SER A 455 -10.99 4.01 14.76
N ALA A 456 -9.80 4.62 14.79
CA ALA A 456 -8.97 4.63 16.01
C ALA A 456 -9.64 5.43 17.14
N ALA A 457 -10.23 6.59 16.82
CA ALA A 457 -10.98 7.37 17.80
C ALA A 457 -12.23 6.63 18.32
N ASP A 458 -12.91 5.86 17.47
CA ASP A 458 -14.05 5.04 17.90
C ASP A 458 -13.63 3.87 18.78
N HIS A 459 -12.49 3.24 18.49
CA HIS A 459 -11.94 2.19 19.33
C HIS A 459 -11.59 2.71 20.74
N ILE A 460 -11.06 3.93 20.84
CA ILE A 460 -10.84 4.59 22.14
C ILE A 460 -12.17 4.82 22.88
N LEU A 461 -13.21 5.30 22.18
CA LEU A 461 -14.55 5.47 22.76
C LEU A 461 -15.09 4.14 23.29
N GLU A 462 -15.03 3.08 22.48
CA GLU A 462 -15.50 1.74 22.84
C GLU A 462 -14.82 1.22 24.12
N LYS A 463 -13.50 1.38 24.26
CA LYS A 463 -12.76 0.96 25.46
C LYS A 463 -13.06 1.81 26.69
N LEU A 464 -13.37 3.10 26.51
CA LEU A 464 -13.77 3.97 27.62
C LEU A 464 -15.17 3.62 28.14
N ILE A 465 -16.12 3.28 27.25
CA ILE A 465 -17.51 3.00 27.64
C ILE A 465 -17.72 1.55 28.11
N SER A 466 -16.89 0.61 27.67
CA SER A 466 -16.97 -0.80 28.09
C SER A 466 -16.35 -1.07 29.47
N ASN A 467 -15.71 -0.08 30.10
CA ASN A 467 -15.14 -0.24 31.43
C ASN A 467 -16.17 -0.01 32.53
N ASP A 468 -16.76 -1.09 33.03
CA ASP A 468 -17.79 -1.07 34.08
C ASP A 468 -17.27 -0.60 35.45
N VAL A 469 -15.95 -0.63 35.68
CA VAL A 469 -15.35 -0.30 36.98
C VAL A 469 -15.22 1.21 37.16
N ALA A 470 -14.73 1.91 36.13
CA ALA A 470 -14.53 3.36 36.17
C ALA A 470 -15.85 4.16 36.07
N LYS A 471 -16.93 3.54 35.56
CA LYS A 471 -18.29 4.12 35.43
C LYS A 471 -18.28 5.54 34.88
N VAL A 472 -17.60 5.75 33.74
CA VAL A 472 -17.55 7.06 33.09
C VAL A 472 -18.96 7.47 32.69
N LYS A 473 -19.39 8.65 33.15
CA LYS A 473 -20.75 9.12 32.89
C LYS A 473 -20.92 9.49 31.41
N GLU A 474 -21.97 8.97 30.77
CA GLU A 474 -22.23 9.24 29.35
C GLU A 474 -22.28 10.73 29.02
N ASN A 475 -22.88 11.55 29.89
CA ASN A 475 -22.97 13.01 29.71
C ASN A 475 -21.64 13.77 29.90
N GLN A 476 -20.54 13.08 30.21
CA GLN A 476 -19.20 13.66 30.34
C GLN A 476 -18.24 13.25 29.23
N ILE A 477 -18.67 12.41 28.28
CA ILE A 477 -17.89 12.01 27.11
C ILE A 477 -18.52 12.60 25.86
N PHE A 478 -17.68 13.09 24.95
CA PHE A 478 -18.12 13.54 23.64
C PHE A 478 -17.20 13.03 22.53
N ARG A 479 -17.80 12.47 21.46
CA ARG A 479 -17.12 12.01 20.25
C ARG A 479 -17.36 12.99 19.10
N LEU A 480 -16.31 13.73 18.73
CA LEU A 480 -16.32 14.68 17.61
C LEU A 480 -15.89 14.01 16.30
N ASN A 481 -16.86 13.68 15.46
CA ASN A 481 -16.63 13.10 14.13
C ASN A 481 -16.23 14.17 13.08
N ALA A 482 -15.50 13.74 12.06
CA ALA A 482 -15.27 14.56 10.87
C ALA A 482 -16.59 14.79 10.11
N SER A 483 -16.83 16.01 9.63
CA SER A 483 -18.07 16.34 8.91
C SER A 483 -18.22 15.62 7.56
N SER A 484 -17.14 15.05 7.03
CA SER A 484 -17.15 14.22 5.82
C SER A 484 -17.44 12.73 6.08
N ARG A 485 -17.50 12.31 7.36
CA ARG A 485 -17.81 10.92 7.72
C ARG A 485 -19.31 10.68 7.52
N SER A 486 -19.66 9.56 6.88
CA SER A 486 -21.05 9.16 6.75
C SER A 486 -21.62 8.73 8.11
N TYR A 487 -22.90 9.02 8.34
CA TYR A 487 -23.60 8.65 9.57
C TYR A 487 -23.70 7.13 9.70
N GLU A 488 -23.89 6.44 8.57
CA GLU A 488 -23.98 4.99 8.47
C GLU A 488 -22.66 4.27 8.83
N ASP A 489 -21.52 4.96 8.73
CA ASP A 489 -20.20 4.43 9.10
C ASP A 489 -19.96 4.36 10.62
N VAL A 490 -20.89 4.82 11.46
CA VAL A 490 -20.74 4.87 12.92
C VAL A 490 -21.58 3.77 13.57
N HIS A 491 -20.95 3.01 14.48
CA HIS A 491 -21.65 1.97 15.23
C HIS A 491 -22.87 2.57 15.98
N PRO A 492 -24.05 1.93 15.96
CA PRO A 492 -25.27 2.48 16.57
C PRO A 492 -25.10 2.90 18.03
N ASP A 493 -24.32 2.14 18.82
CA ASP A 493 -24.06 2.48 20.22
C ASP A 493 -23.20 3.73 20.41
N HIS A 494 -22.37 4.09 19.42
CA HIS A 494 -21.49 5.24 19.48
C HIS A 494 -22.22 6.55 19.15
N ILE A 495 -23.35 6.47 18.44
CA ILE A 495 -24.13 7.64 17.99
C ILE A 495 -24.55 8.53 19.18
N ARG A 496 -24.90 7.94 20.33
CA ARG A 496 -25.34 8.69 21.52
C ARG A 496 -24.27 9.63 22.10
N PHE A 497 -23.00 9.38 21.78
CA PHE A 497 -21.86 10.22 22.19
C PHE A 497 -21.50 11.28 21.15
N CYS A 498 -22.20 11.31 20.01
CA CYS A 498 -21.92 12.19 18.90
C CYS A 498 -22.91 13.36 18.87
N TYR A 499 -22.52 14.45 18.19
CA TYR A 499 -23.40 15.58 17.91
C TYR A 499 -23.57 15.71 16.40
N PHE A 500 -24.81 15.65 15.94
CA PHE A 500 -25.15 15.68 14.51
C PHE A 500 -26.50 16.36 14.30
N ASP A 501 -26.73 16.78 13.07
CA ASP A 501 -27.98 17.40 12.63
C ASP A 501 -28.22 17.01 11.17
N GLU A 502 -29.43 16.55 10.85
CA GLU A 502 -29.78 15.96 9.54
C GLU A 502 -28.76 14.90 9.06
N SER A 503 -28.31 14.03 9.97
CA SER A 503 -27.28 13.00 9.73
C SER A 503 -25.88 13.54 9.34
N ILE A 504 -25.62 14.83 9.56
CA ILE A 504 -24.29 15.43 9.37
C ILE A 504 -23.66 15.73 10.73
N PHE A 505 -22.47 15.20 10.97
CA PHE A 505 -21.73 15.44 12.22
C PHE A 505 -21.25 16.90 12.34
N LYS A 506 -21.47 17.48 13.52
CA LYS A 506 -21.15 18.87 13.84
C LYS A 506 -20.45 18.98 15.19
N CYS A 507 -19.86 20.14 15.45
CA CYS A 507 -19.38 20.49 16.78
C CYS A 507 -20.51 21.18 17.56
N PRO A 508 -20.78 20.80 18.82
CA PRO A 508 -21.74 21.50 19.66
C PRO A 508 -21.19 22.86 20.11
N PRO A 509 -22.05 23.80 20.53
CA PRO A 509 -21.63 25.12 20.98
C PRO A 509 -20.79 25.06 22.26
N LEU A 510 -19.96 26.08 22.50
CA LEU A 510 -19.04 26.17 23.65
C LEU A 510 -19.67 25.80 25.00
N ARG A 511 -20.91 26.24 25.26
CA ARG A 511 -21.64 25.96 26.52
C ARG A 511 -21.81 24.47 26.83
N ALA A 512 -21.90 23.64 25.79
CA ALA A 512 -21.97 22.19 25.92
C ALA A 512 -20.57 21.58 25.98
N LEU A 513 -19.63 22.07 25.15
CA LEU A 513 -18.24 21.61 25.14
C LEU A 513 -17.58 21.66 26.52
N VAL A 514 -17.80 22.75 27.26
CA VAL A 514 -17.25 22.92 28.63
C VAL A 514 -17.89 22.01 29.68
N GLN A 515 -18.91 21.22 29.35
CA GLN A 515 -19.50 20.25 30.28
C GLN A 515 -18.84 18.87 30.18
N TYR A 516 -18.27 18.55 29.02
CA TYR A 516 -17.57 17.28 28.82
C TYR A 516 -16.22 17.28 29.55
N ARG A 517 -15.88 16.14 30.14
CA ARG A 517 -14.58 15.89 30.76
C ARG A 517 -13.63 15.16 29.82
N ILE A 518 -14.17 14.35 28.91
CA ILE A 518 -13.40 13.61 27.91
C ILE A 518 -13.96 13.96 26.53
N ILE A 519 -13.12 14.51 25.65
CA ILE A 519 -13.46 14.78 24.26
C ILE A 519 -12.57 13.94 23.36
N ILE A 520 -13.19 13.15 22.49
CA ILE A 520 -12.53 12.21 21.57
C ILE A 520 -12.72 12.73 20.15
N SER A 521 -11.62 12.97 19.43
CA SER A 521 -11.66 13.55 18.08
C SER A 521 -10.59 12.96 17.17
N THR A 522 -10.64 13.29 15.88
CA THR A 522 -9.43 13.17 15.04
C THR A 522 -8.59 14.44 15.18
N TYR A 523 -7.28 14.36 14.86
CA TYR A 523 -6.38 15.53 14.89
C TYR A 523 -7.01 16.74 14.16
N MET A 524 -7.48 16.53 12.92
CA MET A 524 -8.09 17.59 12.11
C MET A 524 -9.42 18.11 12.66
N SER A 525 -10.27 17.23 13.18
CA SER A 525 -11.58 17.64 13.72
C SER A 525 -11.45 18.46 15.00
N SER A 526 -10.38 18.27 15.78
CA SER A 526 -10.12 19.06 16.99
C SER A 526 -10.08 20.57 16.74
N SER A 527 -9.75 21.01 15.51
CA SER A 527 -9.79 22.42 15.10
C SER A 527 -11.19 23.05 15.27
N LEU A 528 -12.26 22.27 15.25
CA LEU A 528 -13.62 22.76 15.43
C LEU A 528 -13.88 23.19 16.89
N LEU A 529 -13.21 22.54 17.86
CA LEU A 529 -13.28 22.94 19.27
C LEU A 529 -12.70 24.35 19.45
N TYR A 530 -11.58 24.63 18.78
CA TYR A 530 -10.98 25.96 18.75
C TYR A 530 -11.93 26.95 18.06
N ALA A 531 -12.51 26.60 16.92
CA ALA A 531 -13.45 27.45 16.20
C ALA A 531 -14.70 27.83 17.04
N GLU A 532 -15.22 26.89 17.84
CA GLU A 532 -16.32 27.13 18.80
C GLU A 532 -15.91 27.97 20.01
N GLY A 533 -14.60 28.09 20.27
CA GLY A 533 -14.05 29.00 21.25
C GLY A 533 -13.49 28.36 22.51
N VAL A 534 -13.15 27.07 22.47
CA VAL A 534 -12.37 26.42 23.52
C VAL A 534 -10.98 27.07 23.56
N SER A 535 -10.59 27.61 24.71
CA SER A 535 -9.32 28.32 24.90
C SER A 535 -8.18 27.37 25.24
N SER A 536 -6.94 27.85 25.09
CA SER A 536 -5.75 27.19 25.64
C SER A 536 -5.88 27.00 27.16
N GLY A 537 -5.32 25.91 27.67
CA GLY A 537 -5.42 25.52 29.08
C GLY A 537 -6.79 24.94 29.48
N HIS A 538 -7.75 24.81 28.56
CA HIS A 538 -9.01 24.11 28.85
C HIS A 538 -8.77 22.62 29.16
N PHE A 539 -7.80 22.00 28.47
CA PHE A 539 -7.43 20.61 28.69
C PHE A 539 -6.17 20.53 29.55
N SER A 540 -6.29 19.81 30.66
CA SER A 540 -5.16 19.42 31.50
C SER A 540 -4.27 18.38 30.82
N HIS A 541 -4.86 17.53 29.99
CA HIS A 541 -4.17 16.43 29.31
C HIS A 541 -4.61 16.36 27.85
N ILE A 542 -3.64 16.23 26.95
CA ILE A 542 -3.85 15.99 25.52
C ILE A 542 -3.16 14.67 25.16
N PHE A 543 -3.95 13.68 24.76
CA PHE A 543 -3.47 12.37 24.30
C PHE A 543 -3.55 12.28 22.79
N LEU A 544 -2.47 11.83 22.16
CA LEU A 544 -2.31 11.69 20.72
C LEU A 544 -2.04 10.22 20.40
N ASP A 545 -3.07 9.48 19.98
CA ASP A 545 -2.93 8.07 19.57
C ASP A 545 -2.56 7.98 18.08
N GLU A 546 -1.88 6.89 17.73
CA GLU A 546 -1.32 6.65 16.39
C GLU A 546 -0.51 7.84 15.86
N SER A 547 0.24 8.51 16.74
CA SER A 547 0.93 9.78 16.44
C SER A 547 2.01 9.66 15.35
N GLY A 548 2.53 8.46 15.11
CA GLY A 548 3.43 8.18 13.98
C GLY A 548 2.77 8.40 12.61
N GLN A 549 1.45 8.29 12.51
CA GLN A 549 0.71 8.47 11.25
C GLN A 549 0.38 9.93 10.92
N ALA A 550 0.46 10.82 11.91
CA ALA A 550 0.15 12.23 11.74
C ALA A 550 1.43 12.98 11.36
N SER A 551 1.36 13.82 10.33
CA SER A 551 2.44 14.76 10.05
C SER A 551 2.61 15.72 11.23
N GLU A 552 3.77 16.33 11.36
CA GLU A 552 4.02 17.27 12.44
C GLU A 552 3.03 18.45 12.46
N PRO A 553 2.70 19.10 11.32
CA PRO A 553 1.62 20.08 11.28
C PRO A 553 0.26 19.55 11.75
N GLU A 554 -0.05 18.27 11.49
CA GLU A 554 -1.29 17.65 11.95
C GLU A 554 -1.31 17.44 13.47
N SER A 555 -0.18 17.01 14.03
CA SER A 555 0.01 16.88 15.49
C SER A 555 -0.13 18.23 16.19
N MET A 556 0.27 19.31 15.54
CA MET A 556 0.13 20.66 16.08
C MET A 556 -1.31 21.18 16.13
N VAL A 557 -2.26 20.60 15.39
CA VAL A 557 -3.66 21.05 15.44
C VAL A 557 -4.25 20.97 16.86
N PRO A 558 -4.17 19.85 17.58
CA PRO A 558 -4.56 19.80 18.99
C PRO A 558 -3.53 20.44 19.94
N ILE A 559 -2.23 20.33 19.67
CA ILE A 559 -1.20 20.83 20.58
C ILE A 559 -1.21 22.37 20.62
N ALA A 560 -0.96 23.02 19.49
CA ALA A 560 -0.75 24.47 19.41
C ALA A 560 -1.98 25.28 19.82
N ASN A 561 -3.18 24.77 19.55
CA ASN A 561 -4.43 25.50 19.84
C ASN A 561 -4.90 25.36 21.30
N PHE A 562 -4.48 24.31 22.02
CA PHE A 562 -5.06 23.98 23.33
C PHE A 562 -4.06 23.86 24.48
N CYS A 563 -2.77 23.67 24.20
CA CYS A 563 -1.75 23.52 25.23
C CYS A 563 -1.56 24.82 26.04
N SER A 564 -1.40 24.69 27.36
CA SER A 564 -0.80 25.68 28.24
C SER A 564 0.47 25.10 28.89
N ARG A 565 1.16 25.88 29.73
CA ARG A 565 2.38 25.42 30.44
C ARG A 565 2.17 24.16 31.28
N GLU A 566 0.97 24.02 31.85
CA GLU A 566 0.62 22.93 32.76
C GLU A 566 -0.02 21.74 32.02
N THR A 567 -0.32 21.89 30.73
CA THR A 567 -0.96 20.81 29.95
C THR A 567 0.04 19.67 29.71
N VAL A 568 -0.31 18.48 30.18
CA VAL A 568 0.45 17.26 29.91
C VAL A 568 0.13 16.76 28.52
N ILE A 569 1.16 16.53 27.70
CA ILE A 569 1.01 15.99 26.35
C ILE A 569 1.57 14.57 26.33
N VAL A 570 0.76 13.62 25.86
CA VAL A 570 1.11 12.21 25.76
C VAL A 570 0.91 11.74 24.32
N LEU A 571 1.96 11.18 23.73
CA LEU A 571 1.93 10.60 22.40
C LEU A 571 2.03 9.08 22.51
N ALA A 572 1.17 8.34 21.80
CA ALA A 572 1.33 6.91 21.60
C ALA A 572 1.48 6.59 20.12
N GLY A 573 2.49 5.79 19.79
CA GLY A 573 2.73 5.42 18.41
C GLY A 573 3.94 4.51 18.23
N ASP A 574 4.30 4.32 16.97
CA ASP A 574 5.45 3.52 16.57
C ASP A 574 6.18 4.18 15.39
N PRO A 575 7.39 4.73 15.58
CA PRO A 575 8.17 5.33 14.50
C PRO A 575 8.64 4.33 13.44
N GLN A 576 8.54 3.01 13.69
CA GLN A 576 8.89 1.94 12.74
C GLN A 576 7.70 1.45 11.90
N GLN A 577 6.49 1.99 12.13
CA GLN A 577 5.32 1.75 11.29
C GLN A 577 5.10 2.89 10.29
N LEU A 578 4.05 2.77 9.48
CA LEU A 578 3.69 3.75 8.45
C LEU A 578 3.56 5.16 9.03
N GLY A 579 4.30 6.09 8.40
CA GLY A 579 4.24 7.52 8.66
C GLY A 579 3.10 8.22 7.91
N PRO A 580 3.11 9.56 7.90
CA PRO A 580 2.11 10.38 7.22
C PRO A 580 2.05 10.14 5.71
N VAL A 581 0.84 10.19 5.15
CA VAL A 581 0.63 10.08 3.70
C VAL A 581 0.81 11.45 3.05
N ILE A 582 2.00 11.68 2.51
CA ILE A 582 2.37 12.90 1.76
C ILE A 582 2.44 12.59 0.27
N TYR A 583 1.71 13.35 -0.55
CA TYR A 583 1.59 13.12 -1.99
C TYR A 583 2.72 13.79 -2.77
N SER A 584 3.10 15.01 -2.38
CA SER A 584 4.25 15.71 -2.94
C SER A 584 5.55 15.01 -2.56
N LYS A 585 6.26 14.50 -3.58
CA LYS A 585 7.56 13.86 -3.39
C LYS A 585 8.59 14.83 -2.81
N ASP A 586 8.55 16.08 -3.26
CA ASP A 586 9.47 17.12 -2.82
C ASP A 586 9.21 17.49 -1.35
N ALA A 587 7.94 17.76 -0.99
CA ALA A 587 7.57 18.05 0.40
C ALA A 587 7.93 16.89 1.34
N LYS A 588 7.73 15.65 0.88
CA LYS A 588 8.11 14.45 1.63
C LYS A 588 9.63 14.36 1.82
N ALA A 589 10.41 14.60 0.78
CA ALA A 589 11.87 14.56 0.82
C ALA A 589 12.44 15.61 1.78
N PHE A 590 11.86 16.81 1.82
CA PHE A 590 12.23 17.87 2.75
C PHE A 590 11.70 17.69 4.18
N GLY A 591 11.05 16.56 4.50
CA GLY A 591 10.73 16.19 5.88
C GLY A 591 9.25 16.27 6.28
N LEU A 592 8.31 16.65 5.39
CA LEU A 592 6.87 16.62 5.73
C LEU A 592 6.37 15.19 6.02
N GLY A 593 7.08 14.18 5.48
CA GLY A 593 6.81 12.77 5.73
C GLY A 593 7.35 12.25 7.07
N LYS A 594 8.03 13.09 7.87
CA LYS A 594 8.49 12.76 9.22
C LYS A 594 7.42 13.24 10.21
N SER A 595 6.92 12.33 11.05
CA SER A 595 5.96 12.69 12.09
C SER A 595 6.66 13.41 13.25
N TYR A 596 5.90 14.15 14.04
CA TYR A 596 6.42 14.76 15.26
C TYR A 596 6.97 13.70 16.23
N LEU A 597 6.32 12.53 16.32
CA LEU A 597 6.82 11.38 17.06
C LEU A 597 8.21 10.96 16.58
N GLU A 598 8.40 10.77 15.27
CA GLU A 598 9.69 10.39 14.69
C GLU A 598 10.78 11.41 15.00
N ARG A 599 10.47 12.71 14.89
CA ARG A 599 11.42 13.78 15.24
C ARG A 599 11.79 13.78 16.72
N LEU A 600 10.85 13.46 17.63
CA LEU A 600 11.19 13.30 19.05
C LEU A 600 12.24 12.19 19.26
N PHE A 601 12.15 11.07 18.54
CA PHE A 601 13.14 9.98 18.59
C PHE A 601 14.53 10.34 18.04
N GLU A 602 14.68 11.49 17.38
CA GLU A 602 15.99 12.03 16.97
C GLU A 602 16.72 12.69 18.15
N SER A 603 15.98 13.09 19.18
CA SER A 603 16.55 13.66 20.40
C SER A 603 17.00 12.60 21.40
N GLU A 604 18.08 12.90 22.12
CA GLU A 604 18.75 11.98 23.03
C GLU A 604 17.84 11.29 24.07
N PRO A 605 16.96 11.99 24.82
CA PRO A 605 16.19 11.35 25.88
C PRO A 605 15.20 10.29 25.36
N TYR A 606 14.58 10.52 24.21
CA TYR A 606 13.66 9.56 23.61
C TYR A 606 14.42 8.43 22.91
N ARG A 607 15.54 8.74 22.23
CA ARG A 607 16.37 7.73 21.55
C ARG A 607 16.98 6.72 22.53
N ASN A 608 17.43 7.20 23.69
CA ASN A 608 18.08 6.38 24.71
C ASN A 608 17.08 5.60 25.58
N GLY A 609 15.77 5.87 25.44
CA GLY A 609 14.75 5.20 26.24
C GLY A 609 14.68 5.69 27.69
N ASP A 610 14.94 6.98 27.96
CA ASP A 610 14.80 7.53 29.31
C ASP A 610 13.33 7.44 29.73
N GLU A 611 13.05 6.70 30.80
CA GLU A 611 11.69 6.49 31.33
C GLU A 611 10.96 7.80 31.64
N GLY A 612 11.66 8.91 31.92
CA GLY A 612 11.05 10.22 32.11
C GLY A 612 10.38 10.79 30.85
N PHE A 613 10.74 10.28 29.68
CA PHE A 613 10.31 10.79 28.38
C PHE A 613 9.59 9.72 27.56
N VAL A 614 10.01 8.47 27.65
CA VAL A 614 9.48 7.39 26.83
C VAL A 614 9.52 6.04 27.55
N ILE A 615 8.49 5.24 27.35
CA ILE A 615 8.53 3.81 27.68
C ILE A 615 8.19 2.99 26.45
N LYS A 616 9.01 1.95 26.21
CA LYS A 616 8.79 0.96 25.15
C LYS A 616 8.00 -0.23 25.67
N LEU A 617 6.83 -0.46 25.10
CA LEU A 617 6.04 -1.67 25.34
C LEU A 617 6.58 -2.80 24.46
N VAL A 618 7.03 -3.91 25.06
CA VAL A 618 7.69 -5.02 24.34
C VAL A 618 6.86 -6.30 24.25
N ARG A 619 5.85 -6.47 25.10
CA ARG A 619 4.97 -7.65 25.09
C ARG A 619 3.86 -7.51 24.04
N ASN A 620 3.83 -8.39 23.05
CA ASN A 620 2.86 -8.44 21.97
C ASN A 620 1.78 -9.49 22.26
N TYR A 621 0.50 -9.09 22.19
CA TYR A 621 -0.66 -9.95 22.48
C TYR A 621 -1.47 -10.29 21.21
N ARG A 622 -0.94 -9.98 20.03
CA ARG A 622 -1.66 -10.08 18.75
C ARG A 622 -1.24 -11.30 17.95
N CYS A 623 0.05 -11.40 17.68
CA CYS A 623 0.60 -12.28 16.65
C CYS A 623 1.10 -13.58 17.27
N HIS A 624 0.99 -14.67 16.52
CA HIS A 624 1.72 -15.90 16.82
C HIS A 624 3.24 -15.65 16.87
N ALA A 625 3.97 -16.39 17.72
CA ALA A 625 5.40 -16.19 17.93
C ALA A 625 6.22 -16.23 16.63
N ALA A 626 5.95 -17.21 15.76
CA ALA A 626 6.61 -17.32 14.45
C ALA A 626 6.39 -16.12 13.51
N ILE A 627 5.20 -15.49 13.56
CA ILE A 627 4.90 -14.28 12.77
C ILE A 627 5.68 -13.08 13.34
N LEU A 628 5.84 -13.02 14.67
CA LEU A 628 6.48 -11.90 15.35
C LEU A 628 8.01 -11.91 15.27
N ASP A 629 8.63 -13.10 15.20
CA ASP A 629 10.08 -13.28 15.29
C ASP A 629 10.87 -12.44 14.28
N LEU A 630 10.52 -12.53 13.00
CA LEU A 630 11.20 -11.79 11.94
C LEU A 630 11.04 -10.26 12.07
N PRO A 631 9.82 -9.69 12.18
CA PRO A 631 9.67 -8.24 12.41
C PRO A 631 10.35 -7.76 13.70
N SER A 632 10.36 -8.57 14.77
CA SER A 632 11.08 -8.26 16.01
C SER A 632 12.57 -8.05 15.76
N LYS A 633 13.22 -9.00 15.05
CA LYS A 633 14.64 -8.93 14.69
C LYS A 633 14.96 -7.77 13.75
N LEU A 634 14.10 -7.52 12.76
CA LEU A 634 14.35 -6.52 11.71
C LEU A 634 14.16 -5.07 12.19
N PHE A 635 13.12 -4.81 12.99
CA PHE A 635 12.70 -3.43 13.31
C PHE A 635 12.85 -3.08 14.79
N TYR A 636 12.97 -4.09 15.67
CA TYR A 636 12.87 -3.89 17.11
C TYR A 636 13.98 -4.59 17.91
N LYS A 637 15.12 -4.87 17.26
CA LYS A 637 16.33 -5.45 17.87
C LYS A 637 16.12 -6.82 18.55
N GLY A 638 15.07 -7.55 18.17
CA GLY A 638 14.73 -8.84 18.78
C GLY A 638 14.09 -8.71 20.17
N GLU A 639 13.70 -7.51 20.62
CA GLU A 639 13.22 -7.27 21.98
C GLU A 639 11.74 -7.66 22.19
N LEU A 640 10.97 -7.92 21.13
CA LEU A 640 9.53 -8.21 21.26
C LEU A 640 9.28 -9.62 21.78
N LEU A 641 8.36 -9.70 22.74
CA LEU A 641 7.95 -10.95 23.40
C LEU A 641 6.53 -11.31 22.95
N ALA A 642 6.35 -12.50 22.38
CA ALA A 642 5.03 -13.04 22.08
C ALA A 642 4.35 -13.47 23.39
N CYS A 643 3.20 -12.87 23.69
CA CYS A 643 2.37 -13.14 24.87
C CYS A 643 0.92 -13.48 24.48
N LYS A 644 0.66 -13.72 23.19
CA LYS A 644 -0.62 -14.24 22.73
C LYS A 644 -0.78 -15.65 23.34
N GLU A 645 -1.90 -15.90 24.01
CA GLU A 645 -2.24 -17.25 24.43
C GLU A 645 -2.44 -18.14 23.18
N ASP A 646 -1.83 -19.32 23.17
CA ASP A 646 -1.88 -20.28 22.06
C ASP A 646 -3.30 -20.82 21.89
N THR A 647 -4.12 -20.01 21.22
CA THR A 647 -5.45 -20.37 20.70
C THR A 647 -5.37 -20.80 19.24
N SER A 648 -4.18 -20.74 18.61
CA SER A 648 -3.90 -21.24 17.27
C SER A 648 -4.08 -22.76 17.13
N SER A 649 -3.99 -23.50 18.24
CA SER A 649 -4.33 -24.93 18.30
C SER A 649 -5.82 -25.23 18.07
N SER A 650 -6.68 -24.21 17.96
CA SER A 650 -8.14 -24.36 17.84
C SER A 650 -8.68 -24.25 16.42
N ILE A 651 -7.88 -23.81 15.42
CA ILE A 651 -8.34 -23.67 14.02
C ILE A 651 -7.73 -24.79 13.17
N SER A 652 -8.41 -25.94 13.14
CA SER A 652 -7.96 -27.16 12.47
C SER A 652 -7.60 -26.94 11.00
N SER A 653 -8.37 -26.08 10.33
CA SER A 653 -8.20 -25.76 8.92
C SER A 653 -6.90 -25.06 8.56
N ILE A 654 -6.37 -24.22 9.46
CA ILE A 654 -5.07 -23.56 9.27
C ILE A 654 -3.96 -24.61 9.34
N VAL A 655 -4.03 -25.48 10.35
CA VAL A 655 -3.03 -26.51 10.60
C VAL A 655 -2.94 -27.49 9.44
N ASP A 656 -4.08 -27.91 8.88
CA ASP A 656 -4.11 -28.87 7.77
C ASP A 656 -3.72 -28.24 6.42
N PHE A 657 -3.83 -26.92 6.28
CA PHE A 657 -3.41 -26.20 5.08
C PHE A 657 -1.88 -26.03 4.99
N LEU A 658 -1.21 -25.89 6.13
CA LEU A 658 0.22 -25.59 6.23
C LEU A 658 1.10 -26.80 5.87
N PRO A 659 2.20 -26.60 5.11
CA PRO A 659 3.21 -27.64 4.94
C PRO A 659 3.91 -27.97 6.26
N ASN A 660 4.28 -26.96 7.04
CA ASN A 660 4.79 -27.08 8.39
C ASN A 660 3.72 -26.62 9.40
N LYS A 661 3.12 -27.58 10.11
CA LYS A 661 1.99 -27.36 11.03
C LYS A 661 2.27 -26.40 12.19
N GLU A 662 3.54 -26.26 12.58
CA GLU A 662 3.96 -25.41 13.71
C GLU A 662 4.38 -24.00 13.27
N PHE A 663 4.44 -23.74 11.95
CA PHE A 663 4.98 -22.51 11.39
C PHE A 663 3.94 -21.78 10.53
N PRO A 664 3.15 -20.87 11.13
CA PRO A 664 2.04 -20.18 10.45
C PRO A 664 2.48 -18.97 9.60
N VAL A 665 3.58 -19.14 8.87
CA VAL A 665 4.00 -18.20 7.81
C VAL A 665 4.28 -19.02 6.57
N LEU A 666 3.56 -18.76 5.48
CA LEU A 666 3.68 -19.54 4.23
C LEU A 666 3.95 -18.62 3.04
N PHE A 667 4.93 -18.97 2.24
CA PHE A 667 5.20 -18.29 0.97
C PHE A 667 4.79 -19.18 -0.21
N PHE A 668 3.91 -18.65 -1.07
CA PHE A 668 3.56 -19.22 -2.38
C PHE A 668 4.31 -18.50 -3.49
N GLY A 669 5.31 -19.18 -4.07
CA GLY A 669 6.06 -18.73 -5.23
C GLY A 669 5.24 -18.84 -6.51
N ILE A 670 4.95 -17.69 -7.13
CA ILE A 670 4.24 -17.61 -8.42
C ILE A 670 5.06 -16.79 -9.40
N GLN A 671 5.47 -17.43 -10.50
CA GLN A 671 5.93 -16.71 -11.69
C GLN A 671 4.71 -16.35 -12.54
N GLY A 672 4.21 -15.13 -12.38
CA GLY A 672 3.08 -14.60 -13.17
C GLY A 672 3.53 -13.61 -14.22
N PHE A 673 2.58 -12.83 -14.72
CA PHE A 673 2.83 -11.70 -15.61
C PHE A 673 2.04 -10.48 -15.09
N ASP A 674 2.75 -9.39 -14.76
CA ASP A 674 2.08 -8.16 -14.32
C ASP A 674 1.63 -7.29 -15.49
N GLU A 675 0.40 -6.80 -15.40
CA GLU A 675 -0.30 -6.13 -16.49
C GLU A 675 -0.91 -4.78 -16.08
N ARG A 676 -1.23 -3.97 -17.08
CA ARG A 676 -1.98 -2.70 -16.94
C ARG A 676 -3.17 -2.69 -17.89
N GLU A 677 -4.19 -1.91 -17.53
CA GLU A 677 -5.38 -1.75 -18.36
C GLU A 677 -5.79 -0.28 -18.54
N ARG A 678 -6.31 0.03 -19.74
CA ARG A 678 -6.91 1.34 -20.09
C ARG A 678 -5.98 2.55 -19.83
N ASN A 679 -6.44 3.54 -19.06
CA ASN A 679 -5.67 4.72 -18.67
C ASN A 679 -5.15 4.60 -17.22
N ASN A 680 -5.28 3.41 -16.58
CA ASN A 680 -4.87 3.22 -15.20
C ASN A 680 -3.37 2.85 -15.14
N PRO A 681 -2.51 3.65 -14.50
CA PRO A 681 -1.09 3.33 -14.37
C PRO A 681 -0.79 2.20 -13.36
N SER A 682 -1.79 1.74 -12.60
CA SER A 682 -1.62 0.68 -11.58
C SER A 682 -1.49 -0.71 -12.22
N TRP A 683 -0.57 -1.50 -11.69
CA TRP A 683 -0.33 -2.89 -12.09
C TRP A 683 -1.31 -3.88 -11.43
N PHE A 684 -1.50 -5.05 -12.04
CA PHE A 684 -2.20 -6.19 -11.46
C PHE A 684 -1.63 -7.51 -12.02
N ASN A 685 -1.81 -8.62 -11.30
CA ASN A 685 -1.36 -9.95 -11.69
C ASN A 685 -2.48 -10.96 -11.48
N ARG A 686 -2.93 -11.56 -12.58
CA ARG A 686 -4.11 -12.44 -12.59
C ARG A 686 -3.87 -13.78 -11.93
N ILE A 687 -2.66 -14.32 -12.08
CA ILE A 687 -2.29 -15.61 -11.51
C ILE A 687 -2.21 -15.49 -9.99
N GLU A 688 -1.60 -14.42 -9.49
CA GLU A 688 -1.63 -14.11 -8.05
C GLU A 688 -3.06 -13.90 -7.55
N ALA A 689 -3.89 -13.13 -8.25
CA ALA A 689 -5.27 -12.88 -7.85
C ALA A 689 -6.10 -14.18 -7.79
N SER A 690 -5.92 -15.08 -8.77
CA SER A 690 -6.57 -16.40 -8.77
C SER A 690 -6.08 -17.25 -7.59
N LYS A 691 -4.75 -17.30 -7.33
CA LYS A 691 -4.21 -18.04 -6.18
C LYS A 691 -4.76 -17.50 -4.86
N VAL A 692 -4.86 -16.18 -4.69
CA VAL A 692 -5.44 -15.58 -3.48
C VAL A 692 -6.85 -16.11 -3.24
N VAL A 693 -7.70 -16.16 -4.26
CA VAL A 693 -9.07 -16.68 -4.15
C VAL A 693 -9.09 -18.18 -3.89
N GLU A 694 -8.23 -18.96 -4.55
CA GLU A 694 -8.05 -20.39 -4.28
C GLU A 694 -7.68 -20.65 -2.81
N VAL A 695 -6.75 -19.87 -2.26
CA VAL A 695 -6.32 -19.96 -0.86
C VAL A 695 -7.47 -19.63 0.10
N ILE A 696 -8.21 -18.55 -0.16
CA ILE A 696 -9.38 -18.15 0.66
C ILE A 696 -10.41 -19.29 0.68
N ASN A 697 -10.75 -19.85 -0.47
CA ASN A 697 -11.71 -20.96 -0.57
C ASN A 697 -11.23 -22.20 0.19
N LYS A 698 -9.94 -22.55 0.10
CA LYS A 698 -9.36 -23.69 0.82
C LYS A 698 -9.41 -23.50 2.34
N LEU A 699 -9.08 -22.31 2.84
CA LEU A 699 -9.12 -22.03 4.27
C LEU A 699 -10.55 -22.07 4.83
N ARG A 700 -11.52 -21.59 4.05
CA ARG A 700 -12.94 -21.60 4.44
C ARG A 700 -13.64 -22.95 4.27
N ALA A 701 -13.05 -23.91 3.55
CA ALA A 701 -13.70 -25.19 3.25
C ALA A 701 -14.09 -26.01 4.50
N SER A 702 -13.42 -25.79 5.62
CA SER A 702 -13.69 -26.41 6.92
C SER A 702 -14.89 -25.81 7.67
N GLY A 703 -15.26 -24.56 7.38
CA GLY A 703 -16.22 -23.77 8.15
C GLY A 703 -15.67 -23.08 9.40
N ASP A 704 -14.36 -23.21 9.70
CA ASP A 704 -13.77 -22.64 10.93
C ASP A 704 -13.49 -21.12 10.86
N LEU A 705 -13.57 -20.52 9.67
CA LEU A 705 -13.19 -19.13 9.42
C LEU A 705 -14.30 -18.35 8.69
N ASP A 706 -14.69 -17.21 9.25
CA ASP A 706 -15.60 -16.28 8.63
C ASP A 706 -14.88 -15.37 7.62
N GLU A 707 -15.63 -14.73 6.73
CA GLU A 707 -15.06 -13.80 5.73
C GLU A 707 -14.37 -12.61 6.38
N ALA A 708 -14.95 -12.12 7.49
CA ALA A 708 -14.43 -11.01 8.26
C ALA A 708 -13.07 -11.32 8.93
N ASP A 709 -12.74 -12.60 9.13
CA ASP A 709 -11.48 -13.05 9.72
C ASP A 709 -10.30 -13.03 8.73
N ILE A 710 -10.59 -12.84 7.44
CA ILE A 710 -9.60 -12.87 6.37
C ILE A 710 -9.37 -11.45 5.82
N GLY A 711 -8.10 -11.08 5.65
CA GLY A 711 -7.70 -9.85 5.00
C GLY A 711 -6.70 -10.09 3.87
N VAL A 712 -6.86 -9.36 2.77
CA VAL A 712 -5.93 -9.36 1.63
C VAL A 712 -5.29 -7.98 1.49
N ILE A 713 -3.96 -7.96 1.61
CA ILE A 713 -3.14 -6.75 1.47
C ILE A 713 -2.42 -6.80 0.12
N THR A 714 -2.53 -5.73 -0.67
CA THR A 714 -1.74 -5.59 -1.90
C THR A 714 -1.42 -4.13 -2.18
N PRO A 715 -0.19 -3.80 -2.63
CA PRO A 715 0.23 -2.41 -2.81
C PRO A 715 -0.42 -1.74 -4.04
N TYR A 716 -0.99 -2.52 -4.95
CA TYR A 716 -1.54 -1.99 -6.20
C TYR A 716 -3.07 -1.94 -6.17
N ARG A 717 -3.61 -0.74 -6.37
CA ARG A 717 -5.06 -0.52 -6.35
C ARG A 717 -5.81 -1.34 -7.41
N GLN A 718 -5.24 -1.51 -8.60
CA GLN A 718 -5.86 -2.34 -9.64
C GLN A 718 -5.93 -3.82 -9.24
N GLN A 719 -4.94 -4.32 -8.48
CA GLN A 719 -5.00 -5.66 -7.90
C GLN A 719 -6.13 -5.76 -6.86
N VAL A 720 -6.29 -4.76 -5.98
CA VAL A 720 -7.43 -4.70 -5.03
C VAL A 720 -8.75 -4.85 -5.77
N LEU A 721 -8.97 -4.06 -6.82
CA LEU A 721 -10.23 -4.08 -7.58
C LEU A 721 -10.48 -5.42 -8.27
N LYS A 722 -9.44 -6.02 -8.87
CA LYS A 722 -9.54 -7.32 -9.54
C LYS A 722 -9.90 -8.42 -8.54
N ILE A 723 -9.24 -8.45 -7.38
CA ILE A 723 -9.53 -9.43 -6.33
C ILE A 723 -10.95 -9.23 -5.79
N LYS A 724 -11.36 -8.01 -5.46
CA LYS A 724 -12.74 -7.71 -5.01
C LYS A 724 -13.79 -8.18 -6.00
N LYS A 725 -13.60 -7.89 -7.28
CA LYS A 725 -14.51 -8.32 -8.34
C LYS A 725 -14.65 -9.85 -8.41
N VAL A 726 -13.55 -10.60 -8.23
CA VAL A 726 -13.67 -12.06 -8.16
C VAL A 726 -14.42 -12.46 -6.91
N LEU A 727 -14.05 -11.93 -5.74
CA LEU A 727 -14.70 -12.29 -4.48
C LEU A 727 -16.21 -12.03 -4.51
N GLU A 728 -16.66 -10.93 -5.09
CA GLU A 728 -18.08 -10.63 -5.34
C GLU A 728 -18.78 -11.72 -6.17
N ASN A 729 -18.14 -12.20 -7.25
CA ASN A 729 -18.68 -13.28 -8.08
C ASN A 729 -18.77 -14.63 -7.35
N TRP A 730 -17.98 -14.81 -6.29
CA TRP A 730 -17.97 -16.01 -5.45
C TRP A 730 -18.77 -15.81 -4.14
N GLU A 731 -19.52 -14.71 -4.03
CA GLU A 731 -20.31 -14.35 -2.84
C GLU A 731 -19.48 -14.14 -1.56
N LEU A 732 -18.19 -13.81 -1.70
CA LEU A 732 -17.22 -13.58 -0.60
C LEU A 732 -16.98 -12.09 -0.33
N SER A 733 -18.06 -11.31 -0.24
CA SER A 733 -17.96 -9.84 -0.25
C SER A 733 -17.44 -9.23 1.06
N ASP A 734 -17.49 -9.97 2.17
CA ASP A 734 -17.09 -9.46 3.49
C ASP A 734 -15.57 -9.59 3.74
N VAL A 735 -14.85 -10.30 2.86
CA VAL A 735 -13.38 -10.35 2.91
C VAL A 735 -12.79 -8.98 2.64
N LYS A 736 -12.01 -8.47 3.60
CA LYS A 736 -11.37 -7.16 3.46
C LYS A 736 -10.23 -7.23 2.44
N VAL A 737 -10.30 -6.44 1.37
CA VAL A 737 -9.19 -6.26 0.41
C VAL A 737 -8.79 -4.79 0.34
N GLY A 738 -7.50 -4.49 0.44
CA GLY A 738 -7.01 -3.11 0.50
C GLY A 738 -5.48 -2.97 0.45
N SER A 739 -5.01 -1.72 0.47
CA SER A 739 -3.58 -1.42 0.60
C SER A 739 -3.11 -1.50 2.05
N VAL A 740 -1.79 -1.48 2.28
CA VAL A 740 -1.20 -1.51 3.63
C VAL A 740 -1.75 -0.36 4.49
N GLU A 741 -1.90 0.84 3.92
CA GLU A 741 -2.46 2.01 4.60
C GLU A 741 -3.89 1.78 5.09
N GLN A 742 -4.71 1.04 4.33
CA GLN A 742 -6.10 0.72 4.73
C GLN A 742 -6.19 -0.34 5.84
N PHE A 743 -5.13 -1.11 6.05
CA PHE A 743 -5.04 -2.13 7.10
C PHE A 743 -4.31 -1.63 8.35
N GLN A 744 -3.77 -0.42 8.34
CA GLN A 744 -3.12 0.15 9.50
C GLN A 744 -4.12 0.30 10.66
N GLY A 745 -3.71 -0.10 11.86
CA GLY A 745 -4.59 -0.16 13.05
C GLY A 745 -5.62 -1.31 13.05
N GLN A 746 -5.79 -2.03 11.95
CA GLN A 746 -6.64 -3.23 11.87
C GLN A 746 -5.79 -4.50 11.98
N GLU A 747 -6.46 -5.62 12.24
CA GLU A 747 -5.88 -6.97 12.32
C GLU A 747 -6.91 -8.00 11.84
N ARG A 748 -6.44 -9.18 11.45
CA ARG A 748 -7.25 -10.30 10.96
C ARG A 748 -6.64 -11.62 11.43
N GLU A 749 -7.44 -12.68 11.55
CA GLU A 749 -6.91 -14.02 11.84
C GLU A 749 -5.93 -14.47 10.77
N VAL A 750 -6.33 -14.30 9.51
CA VAL A 750 -5.51 -14.61 8.34
C VAL A 750 -5.24 -13.35 7.53
N ILE A 751 -3.97 -13.12 7.19
CA ILE A 751 -3.58 -12.09 6.22
C ILE A 751 -2.89 -12.75 5.04
N ILE A 752 -3.36 -12.41 3.84
CA ILE A 752 -2.76 -12.79 2.57
C ILE A 752 -2.15 -11.54 1.93
N VAL A 753 -0.87 -11.57 1.60
CA VAL A 753 -0.16 -10.47 0.94
C VAL A 753 0.13 -10.83 -0.50
N SER A 754 -0.44 -10.09 -1.47
CA SER A 754 -0.13 -10.24 -2.90
C SER A 754 0.84 -9.16 -3.36
N THR A 755 1.99 -9.58 -3.87
CA THR A 755 3.12 -8.69 -4.25
C THR A 755 3.00 -8.13 -5.67
N VAL A 756 2.25 -8.80 -6.54
CA VAL A 756 1.88 -8.44 -7.91
C VAL A 756 3.04 -8.48 -8.92
N ARG A 757 4.17 -7.85 -8.62
CA ARG A 757 5.24 -7.64 -9.61
C ARG A 757 5.91 -8.96 -9.96
N SER A 758 5.99 -9.26 -11.26
CA SER A 758 6.61 -10.47 -11.79
C SER A 758 7.64 -10.18 -12.90
N THR A 759 7.75 -8.93 -13.37
CA THR A 759 8.66 -8.50 -14.44
C THR A 759 9.72 -7.48 -13.96
N ILE A 760 10.96 -7.65 -14.43
CA ILE A 760 12.08 -6.71 -14.28
C ILE A 760 12.21 -5.95 -15.61
N LYS A 761 12.34 -4.63 -15.58
CA LYS A 761 12.77 -3.84 -16.75
C LYS A 761 14.27 -3.55 -16.63
N HIS A 762 15.07 -3.87 -17.64
CA HIS A 762 16.53 -3.68 -17.65
C HIS A 762 16.97 -2.24 -17.96
N ASN A 763 16.07 -1.36 -18.41
CA ASN A 763 16.46 0.03 -18.64
C ASN A 763 16.82 0.75 -17.32
N ASP A 764 18.08 1.16 -17.25
CA ASP A 764 18.75 1.83 -16.14
C ASP A 764 17.90 2.93 -15.49
N PHE A 765 17.60 2.75 -14.21
CA PHE A 765 17.54 3.76 -13.12
C PHE A 765 16.98 3.04 -11.86
N ASP A 766 17.90 2.67 -10.95
CA ASP A 766 17.73 2.21 -9.55
C ASP A 766 16.99 0.90 -9.21
N ARG A 767 17.67 0.03 -8.45
CA ARG A 767 17.12 -1.12 -7.68
C ARG A 767 15.88 -0.71 -6.86
N THR A 768 15.90 0.48 -6.28
CA THR A 768 14.84 1.06 -5.44
C THR A 768 13.52 1.32 -6.17
N TYR A 769 13.56 1.58 -7.49
CA TYR A 769 12.36 1.82 -8.31
C TYR A 769 11.80 0.53 -8.95
N ARG A 770 12.57 -0.57 -8.99
CA ARG A 770 12.16 -1.86 -9.59
C ARG A 770 10.94 -2.45 -8.87
N LEU A 771 10.99 -2.48 -7.54
CA LEU A 771 9.92 -2.95 -6.65
C LEU A 771 8.93 -1.84 -6.23
N GLY A 772 9.32 -0.58 -6.35
CA GLY A 772 8.46 0.59 -6.15
C GLY A 772 7.83 0.65 -4.76
N PHE A 773 6.55 0.28 -4.64
CA PHE A 773 5.81 0.36 -3.37
C PHE A 773 6.25 -0.69 -2.33
N LEU A 774 6.86 -1.79 -2.78
CA LEU A 774 7.30 -2.90 -1.93
C LEU A 774 8.62 -2.63 -1.19
N SER A 775 9.44 -1.67 -1.64
CA SER A 775 10.75 -1.36 -1.05
C SER A 775 10.69 -0.49 0.21
N ASN A 776 9.49 -0.15 0.69
CA ASN A 776 9.34 0.66 1.89
C ASN A 776 9.35 -0.24 3.15
N PRO A 777 10.35 -0.11 4.04
CA PRO A 777 10.50 -0.97 5.22
C PRO A 777 9.31 -0.87 6.19
N LYS A 778 8.77 0.34 6.39
CA LYS A 778 7.61 0.59 7.26
C LYS A 778 6.35 -0.11 6.73
N ARG A 779 6.14 -0.10 5.40
CA ARG A 779 5.03 -0.83 4.76
C ARG A 779 5.19 -2.34 4.92
N PHE A 780 6.40 -2.85 4.71
CA PHE A 780 6.70 -4.26 4.93
C PHE A 780 6.36 -4.67 6.37
N ASN A 781 6.88 -3.93 7.36
CA ASN A 781 6.60 -4.17 8.78
C ASN A 781 5.10 -4.17 9.10
N VAL A 782 4.35 -3.16 8.62
CA VAL A 782 2.90 -3.11 8.83
C VAL A 782 2.22 -4.33 8.20
N ALA A 783 2.52 -4.65 6.94
CA ALA A 783 1.87 -5.74 6.19
C ALA A 783 2.00 -7.10 6.89
N ILE A 784 3.21 -7.47 7.34
CA ILE A 784 3.45 -8.77 7.97
C ILE A 784 2.96 -8.87 9.42
N THR A 785 2.73 -7.73 10.09
CA THR A 785 2.27 -7.67 11.50
C THR A 785 0.76 -7.50 11.65
N ARG A 786 -0.01 -7.67 10.56
CA ARG A 786 -1.49 -7.62 10.58
C ARG A 786 -2.13 -8.97 10.93
N ALA A 787 -1.42 -10.07 10.72
CA ALA A 787 -1.91 -11.43 10.96
C ALA A 787 -1.88 -11.77 12.45
N ARG A 788 -2.99 -12.29 12.98
CA ARG A 788 -3.04 -12.86 14.33
C ARG A 788 -2.56 -14.31 14.33
N SER A 789 -3.01 -15.12 13.37
CA SER A 789 -2.86 -16.57 13.41
C SER A 789 -2.17 -17.17 12.18
N LEU A 790 -2.33 -16.59 10.98
CA LEU A 790 -1.68 -17.07 9.77
C LEU A 790 -1.30 -15.92 8.82
N LEU A 791 -0.04 -15.91 8.37
CA LEU A 791 0.45 -15.01 7.33
C LEU A 791 0.77 -15.80 6.05
N ILE A 792 0.15 -15.43 4.93
CA ILE A 792 0.42 -16.01 3.61
C ILE A 792 0.95 -14.95 2.68
N ILE A 793 2.05 -15.24 1.98
CA ILE A 793 2.61 -14.39 0.95
C ILE A 793 2.38 -15.06 -0.40
N VAL A 794 1.85 -14.32 -1.37
CA VAL A 794 1.65 -14.75 -2.75
C VAL A 794 2.46 -13.80 -3.64
N GLY A 795 3.50 -14.32 -4.29
CA GLY A 795 4.39 -13.47 -5.06
C GLY A 795 5.47 -14.20 -5.83
N ASN A 796 6.15 -13.47 -6.72
CA ASN A 796 7.27 -14.01 -7.46
C ASN A 796 8.55 -13.98 -6.59
N PRO A 797 9.09 -15.14 -6.16
CA PRO A 797 10.20 -15.23 -5.21
C PRO A 797 11.47 -14.56 -5.76
N HIS A 798 11.63 -14.54 -7.07
CA HIS A 798 12.81 -14.02 -7.74
C HIS A 798 12.83 -12.50 -7.92
N ILE A 799 11.64 -11.89 -7.87
CA ILE A 799 11.47 -10.43 -7.90
C ILE A 799 11.57 -9.88 -6.48
N VAL A 800 10.89 -10.52 -5.53
CA VAL A 800 10.88 -10.05 -4.15
C VAL A 800 12.21 -10.26 -3.43
N SER A 801 13.02 -11.25 -3.84
CA SER A 801 14.38 -11.43 -3.30
C SER A 801 15.34 -10.28 -3.63
N GLN A 802 14.96 -9.36 -4.51
CA GLN A 802 15.75 -8.15 -4.80
C GLN A 802 15.64 -7.08 -3.71
N ASP A 803 14.68 -7.20 -2.78
CA ASP A 803 14.59 -6.34 -1.60
C ASP A 803 15.05 -7.10 -0.35
N PRO A 804 15.91 -6.49 0.49
CA PRO A 804 16.54 -7.19 1.62
C PRO A 804 15.56 -7.64 2.70
N TYR A 805 14.40 -6.99 2.86
CA TYR A 805 13.41 -7.39 3.87
C TYR A 805 12.56 -8.55 3.36
N TRP A 806 12.13 -8.48 2.10
CA TRP A 806 11.40 -9.55 1.45
C TRP A 806 12.24 -10.81 1.24
N GLU A 807 13.52 -10.66 0.89
CA GLU A 807 14.47 -11.77 0.81
C GLU A 807 14.58 -12.51 2.14
N LYS A 808 14.74 -11.78 3.26
CA LYS A 808 14.78 -12.39 4.59
C LYS A 808 13.47 -13.12 4.94
N LEU A 809 12.31 -12.59 4.54
CA LEU A 809 11.02 -13.28 4.74
C LEU A 809 10.91 -14.54 3.88
N LEU A 810 11.34 -14.48 2.61
CA LEU A 810 11.35 -15.63 1.71
C LEU A 810 12.20 -16.77 2.28
N TRP A 811 13.44 -16.47 2.69
CA TRP A 811 14.33 -17.47 3.27
C TRP A 811 13.86 -17.91 4.66
N PHE A 812 13.25 -17.03 5.46
CA PHE A 812 12.63 -17.42 6.72
C PHE A 812 11.54 -18.48 6.52
N CYS A 813 10.74 -18.37 5.46
CA CYS A 813 9.77 -19.40 5.09
C CYS A 813 10.45 -20.67 4.56
N ALA A 814 11.44 -20.54 3.67
CA ALA A 814 12.13 -21.69 3.05
C ALA A 814 12.93 -22.52 4.09
N ASP A 815 13.71 -21.85 4.94
CA ASP A 815 14.53 -22.48 5.99
C ASP A 815 13.65 -23.22 7.04
N ASN A 816 12.37 -22.83 7.17
CA ASN A 816 11.37 -23.49 8.04
C ASN A 816 10.45 -24.49 7.30
N ASN A 817 10.80 -24.90 6.08
CA ASN A 817 10.01 -25.82 5.24
C ASN A 817 8.58 -25.33 4.96
N SER A 818 8.37 -24.02 4.89
CA SER A 818 7.06 -23.39 4.67
C SER A 818 7.02 -22.57 3.38
N TYR A 819 7.42 -23.23 2.29
CA TYR A 819 7.41 -22.67 0.94
C TYR A 819 6.72 -23.65 -0.03
N LYS A 820 5.93 -23.12 -0.96
CA LYS A 820 5.24 -23.87 -2.03
C LYS A 820 5.30 -23.06 -3.33
N GLY A 821 5.27 -23.72 -4.49
CA GLY A 821 5.16 -23.06 -5.81
C GLY A 821 6.36 -23.27 -6.70
N CYS A 822 6.75 -22.26 -7.48
CA CYS A 822 7.88 -22.33 -8.41
C CYS A 822 9.23 -22.57 -7.69
N PRO A 823 10.32 -22.87 -8.40
CA PRO A 823 11.64 -22.98 -7.79
C PRO A 823 12.08 -21.69 -7.06
N LEU A 824 12.88 -21.84 -6.01
CA LEU A 824 13.49 -20.72 -5.29
C LEU A 824 14.63 -20.09 -6.14
N PRO A 825 14.90 -18.77 -6.02
CA PRO A 825 16.12 -18.18 -6.56
C PRO A 825 17.37 -18.75 -5.87
N GLU A 826 18.51 -18.66 -6.55
CA GLU A 826 19.81 -18.84 -5.90
C GLU A 826 19.94 -17.90 -4.69
N ARG A 827 20.36 -18.47 -3.56
CA ARG A 827 20.65 -17.69 -2.35
C ARG A 827 21.92 -16.90 -2.64
N GLN A 828 21.82 -15.57 -2.71
CA GLN A 828 23.00 -14.72 -2.84
C GLN A 828 23.90 -15.00 -1.63
N SER A 829 25.05 -15.63 -1.86
CA SER A 829 26.04 -15.85 -0.81
C SER A 829 26.47 -14.47 -0.31
N SER A 830 26.14 -14.17 0.95
CA SER A 830 26.50 -12.90 1.59
C SER A 830 28.01 -12.77 1.67
N ALA A 831 28.64 -12.23 0.63
CA ALA A 831 29.95 -11.61 0.75
C ALA A 831 29.76 -10.36 1.61
N CYS A 832 30.24 -10.46 2.85
CA CYS A 832 30.20 -9.44 3.89
C CYS A 832 28.80 -9.13 4.42
N GLU A 833 28.62 -9.33 5.73
CA GLU A 833 27.80 -8.44 6.55
C GLU A 833 28.37 -7.02 6.42
N GLU A 834 28.16 -6.36 5.28
CA GLU A 834 28.20 -4.91 5.27
C GLU A 834 27.02 -4.46 6.13
N PRO A 835 27.26 -3.62 7.17
CA PRO A 835 26.16 -3.03 7.90
C PRO A 835 25.25 -2.35 6.88
N ILE A 836 23.95 -2.62 6.98
CA ILE A 836 22.87 -1.89 6.31
C ILE A 836 23.33 -0.44 6.12
N PRO A 837 23.31 0.11 4.88
CA PRO A 837 23.85 1.44 4.63
C PRO A 837 23.36 2.41 5.69
N LYS A 838 24.30 3.06 6.37
CA LYS A 838 24.05 4.15 7.31
C LYS A 838 23.49 5.40 6.60
N GLU A 839 22.56 5.27 5.66
CA GLU A 839 21.86 6.40 5.05
C GLU A 839 20.62 6.85 5.85
N ILE A 840 20.61 6.57 7.17
CA ILE A 840 19.87 7.38 8.17
C ILE A 840 20.81 7.70 9.35
N GLN A 841 22.11 7.85 9.09
CA GLN A 841 23.01 8.60 9.96
C GLN A 841 23.71 9.66 9.12
N LEU A 842 23.28 10.91 9.33
CA LEU A 842 23.94 12.14 8.88
C LEU A 842 23.89 12.40 7.36
N VAL A 843 22.85 13.10 6.94
CA VAL A 843 23.08 14.34 6.18
C VAL A 843 22.41 15.43 7.01
N ASN A 844 23.26 16.16 7.74
CA ASN A 844 23.07 17.28 8.66
C ASN A 844 21.65 17.74 8.95
#